data_AF-A0A3N5SDL1-F1
#
_entry.id   AF-A0A3N5SDL1-F1
#
_cell.length_a   1.000
_cell.length_b   1.000
_cell.length_c   1.000
_cell.angle_alpha   90.00
_cell.angle_beta   90.00
_cell.angle_gamma   90.00
#
_symmetry.space_group_name_H-M   'P 1'
#
loop_
_entity.id
_entity.type
_entity.pdbx_description
1 polymer ?
#
loop_
_entity_poly.entity_id
_entity_poly.type
_entity_poly.pdbx_seq_one_letter_code
_entity_poly.pdbx_strand_id
1 'polypeptide(L)'
;MTSNNTITTPLIVVTVIMAAIATGFFIGRVENQAVMVGNQLNLYANIETVGVVADGTNLPQTAELMYRQSGETTWRPGHPLVRIDDGRLVGSLFGLSQATTYEVKVIVEGAEISNSITTQPDELRFTPSVILHVNDDAPAGGDGSAATPFRTIQEAVNRAGPGTQVLVADGIYREAVTFPASGNADQWIQVKAAGSGAILDGSEERTGKIWTPHPSKGRVWFTTGSLFGYVARDRERFYHYDNLSGLMQSRGHENVTVNEGWYFDANTSRLYIRSQDDPSRHSWRMSRLAHAFDVNGRDWIWIEGFEAQFYGRCGVCTLNASHLVIRRNKIHNMLLGIFVDWNGGEDRGNDTRIEYNEVYDPLVNEFPWKATKGSSMEGTGIIVRGHIGAIVRGNNVHNFFNGIYTGSSGALGNPAVAFDADIYDNYIHDISDDALEPEGACVNHRFRDNIIDSSFVGVSLAPISQGPTWVLRSVISNYTSRSIKWALNSDGFVFIYHNTSWTNASNVNAMDLITPIRNSVMRNNIFQSTGYAFAETPTGSTRNDWDNNNWYTTRGASLPHFLWEKRGYNTIAQLCAATRLECNGYEDIPGFANPQGRNFELLPSSPNIDRGVMISGINDSFKGSAPDVGAYELAFDPLPTVLSSARADTDPTSAASVNFTVTFSEAVSGVDNTDFKVVPGQGLTGASVTGVTPVSGTAYTVSVNTGAGNGTVRLDVIDNDSILDSGAQPLAGAGAGNGSFTTGEVYTVKKSIPDTVSVSFKSTGVYDGWILESGENTSVGRLLDRNATTFSTGDDQRDRQYRGILSFDTGSLPDHAVIVSAQLKVKRQAVVGADPFGTHAALVLEIRNGPFGSSAKLQVADFSAAASPGAFRDQFSVLTSSWYASQINNANLLFINKAGVTQFRLFFSRDDNDDLGADYIKFFSGNSTDVNKPELIIEYYIP
;
A
#
# COMPACT_ATOMS: atom_id res chain seq x y z
N MET A 1 1.50 -57.63 -38.28
CA MET A 1 0.65 -57.40 -39.46
C MET A 1 0.87 -55.97 -39.91
N THR A 2 1.08 -55.81 -41.21
CA THR A 2 1.61 -54.67 -41.97
C THR A 2 0.57 -53.60 -42.34
N SER A 3 1.09 -52.53 -42.96
CA SER A 3 0.48 -51.46 -43.79
C SER A 3 0.13 -50.16 -43.05
N ASN A 4 0.87 -49.05 -43.20
CA ASN A 4 1.12 -48.16 -44.36
C ASN A 4 -0.15 -47.56 -45.00
N ASN A 5 -0.26 -46.22 -44.94
CA ASN A 5 -0.57 -45.39 -46.11
C ASN A 5 -0.18 -43.91 -45.86
N THR A 6 0.65 -43.41 -46.77
CA THR A 6 1.08 -42.02 -47.01
C THR A 6 0.29 -41.44 -48.17
N ILE A 7 -0.10 -40.15 -48.14
CA ILE A 7 -0.43 -39.34 -49.34
C ILE A 7 -0.06 -37.84 -49.14
N THR A 8 0.97 -37.43 -49.91
CA THR A 8 1.27 -36.18 -50.69
C THR A 8 1.18 -34.74 -50.14
N THR A 9 2.27 -34.02 -50.42
CA THR A 9 2.59 -32.56 -50.39
C THR A 9 1.84 -31.71 -51.45
N PRO A 10 1.94 -30.35 -51.40
CA PRO A 10 2.99 -29.65 -52.17
C PRO A 10 3.68 -28.47 -51.44
N LEU A 11 4.98 -28.35 -51.75
CA LEU A 11 5.87 -27.20 -51.57
C LEU A 11 5.39 -25.96 -52.35
N ILE A 12 5.56 -24.76 -51.79
CA ILE A 12 5.71 -23.51 -52.56
C ILE A 12 7.04 -22.84 -52.13
N VAL A 13 7.82 -22.50 -53.15
CA VAL A 13 9.12 -21.83 -53.16
C VAL A 13 8.91 -20.34 -53.43
N VAL A 14 9.51 -19.45 -52.63
CA VAL A 14 9.89 -18.06 -53.03
C VAL A 14 11.13 -17.67 -52.21
N THR A 15 12.35 -17.88 -52.72
CA THR A 15 13.25 -16.93 -53.42
C THR A 15 13.88 -15.85 -52.53
N VAL A 16 15.19 -16.02 -52.34
CA VAL A 16 16.19 -15.13 -51.74
C VAL A 16 16.51 -13.95 -52.67
N ILE A 17 16.66 -12.75 -52.13
CA ILE A 17 17.46 -11.67 -52.74
C ILE A 17 18.42 -11.13 -51.68
N MET A 18 19.72 -11.36 -51.92
CA MET A 18 20.84 -10.62 -51.33
C MET A 18 21.23 -9.49 -52.30
N ALA A 19 21.53 -8.31 -51.76
CA ALA A 19 22.37 -7.31 -52.41
C ALA A 19 23.24 -6.61 -51.35
N ALA A 20 24.52 -6.50 -51.66
CA ALA A 20 25.60 -6.06 -50.78
C ALA A 20 26.22 -4.73 -51.26
N ILE A 21 27.07 -4.17 -50.37
CA ILE A 21 28.26 -3.31 -50.59
C ILE A 21 28.12 -1.82 -50.19
N ALA A 22 28.90 -1.42 -49.16
CA ALA A 22 29.99 -0.40 -49.23
C ALA A 22 30.46 0.01 -47.80
N THR A 23 31.50 -0.64 -47.26
CA THR A 23 32.87 -0.12 -46.98
C THR A 23 33.04 0.97 -45.92
N GLY A 24 33.78 0.61 -44.85
CA GLY A 24 34.47 1.52 -43.94
C GLY A 24 35.32 0.76 -42.90
N PHE A 25 36.59 0.52 -43.22
CA PHE A 25 37.61 -0.09 -42.35
C PHE A 25 37.95 0.82 -41.14
N PHE A 26 38.10 0.26 -39.94
CA PHE A 26 39.35 0.28 -39.17
C PHE A 26 39.28 -0.67 -37.96
N ILE A 27 40.44 -1.27 -37.67
CA ILE A 27 40.69 -2.44 -36.83
C ILE A 27 40.62 -2.10 -35.33
N GLY A 28 39.84 -2.87 -34.57
CA GLY A 28 39.87 -2.93 -33.11
C GLY A 28 39.40 -4.32 -32.67
N ARG A 29 40.15 -4.96 -31.75
CA ARG A 29 40.01 -6.36 -31.31
C ARG A 29 38.57 -6.84 -31.18
N VAL A 30 38.24 -7.94 -31.86
CA VAL A 30 37.09 -8.79 -31.52
C VAL A 30 37.49 -9.59 -30.29
N GLU A 31 37.07 -9.14 -29.11
CA GLU A 31 36.78 -10.09 -28.04
C GLU A 31 35.51 -10.83 -28.45
N ASN A 32 35.56 -12.17 -28.40
CA ASN A 32 34.40 -13.01 -28.61
C ASN A 32 33.33 -12.66 -27.57
N GLN A 33 32.42 -11.74 -27.89
CA GLN A 33 31.10 -11.77 -27.28
C GLN A 33 30.41 -13.00 -27.85
N ALA A 34 30.41 -14.07 -27.06
CA ALA A 34 29.47 -15.15 -27.25
C ALA A 34 28.07 -14.52 -27.24
N VAL A 35 27.44 -14.43 -28.41
CA VAL A 35 26.02 -14.11 -28.50
C VAL A 35 25.30 -15.22 -27.74
N MET A 36 24.77 -14.90 -26.56
CA MET A 36 23.99 -15.81 -25.72
C MET A 36 22.66 -16.09 -26.42
N VAL A 37 22.61 -17.17 -27.20
CA VAL A 37 21.39 -17.66 -27.86
C VAL A 37 20.55 -18.42 -26.83
N GLY A 38 19.35 -17.92 -26.51
CA GLY A 38 18.31 -18.72 -25.83
C GLY A 38 17.89 -18.34 -24.41
N ASN A 39 18.33 -17.20 -23.85
CA ASN A 39 17.91 -16.82 -22.50
C ASN A 39 16.48 -16.24 -22.47
N GLN A 40 15.62 -16.76 -21.60
CA GLN A 40 14.26 -16.26 -21.35
C GLN A 40 14.15 -15.74 -19.92
N LEU A 41 13.42 -14.64 -19.72
CA LEU A 41 13.08 -14.11 -18.40
C LEU A 41 11.60 -14.37 -18.13
N ASN A 42 11.33 -15.33 -17.24
CA ASN A 42 10.01 -15.71 -16.79
C ASN A 42 9.66 -14.94 -15.51
N LEU A 43 8.49 -14.31 -15.51
CA LEU A 43 7.99 -13.50 -14.40
C LEU A 43 6.67 -14.08 -13.89
N TYR A 44 6.51 -14.11 -12.57
CA TYR A 44 5.34 -14.68 -11.89
C TYR A 44 4.76 -13.64 -10.94
N ALA A 45 3.60 -13.09 -11.30
CA ALA A 45 2.99 -12.02 -10.53
C ALA A 45 2.17 -12.56 -9.35
N ASN A 46 2.47 -12.04 -8.16
CA ASN A 46 1.57 -12.06 -7.00
C ASN A 46 1.02 -10.65 -6.78
N ILE A 47 0.46 -10.37 -5.59
CA ILE A 47 -0.16 -9.08 -5.27
C ILE A 47 0.91 -7.99 -5.09
N GLU A 48 1.94 -8.26 -4.29
CA GLU A 48 2.97 -7.28 -3.89
C GLU A 48 4.39 -7.77 -4.20
N THR A 49 4.50 -8.95 -4.80
CA THR A 49 5.76 -9.60 -5.16
C THR A 49 5.70 -10.06 -6.60
N VAL A 50 6.87 -10.16 -7.23
CA VAL A 50 7.04 -10.81 -8.53
C VAL A 50 8.17 -11.83 -8.41
N GLY A 51 7.86 -13.10 -8.65
CA GLY A 51 8.87 -14.12 -8.86
C GLY A 51 9.61 -13.90 -10.16
N VAL A 52 10.93 -14.04 -10.12
CA VAL A 52 11.80 -13.78 -11.27
C VAL A 52 12.68 -15.00 -11.52
N VAL A 53 12.57 -15.56 -12.72
CA VAL A 53 13.38 -16.70 -13.16
C VAL A 53 14.03 -16.42 -14.50
N ALA A 54 15.36 -16.49 -14.54
CA ALA A 54 16.12 -16.42 -15.78
C ALA A 54 16.65 -17.80 -16.15
N ASP A 55 16.30 -18.26 -17.35
CA ASP A 55 16.74 -19.50 -17.94
C ASP A 55 17.91 -19.25 -18.91
N GLY A 56 18.86 -20.18 -18.97
CA GLY A 56 20.02 -20.05 -19.86
C GLY A 56 21.08 -21.12 -19.63
N THR A 57 22.03 -21.23 -20.56
CA THR A 57 23.19 -22.10 -20.42
C THR A 57 24.34 -21.39 -19.72
N ASN A 58 25.01 -22.04 -18.77
CA ASN A 58 26.18 -21.51 -18.06
C ASN A 58 25.94 -20.17 -17.34
N LEU A 59 24.73 -19.95 -16.80
CA LEU A 59 24.45 -18.76 -15.98
C LEU A 59 25.42 -18.66 -14.79
N PRO A 60 25.82 -17.45 -14.35
CA PRO A 60 26.66 -17.25 -13.17
C PRO A 60 25.93 -17.67 -11.88
N GLN A 61 26.65 -17.73 -10.76
CA GLN A 61 26.06 -18.08 -9.45
C GLN A 61 25.04 -17.05 -8.95
N THR A 62 25.17 -15.79 -9.38
CA THR A 62 24.27 -14.69 -9.05
C THR A 62 24.18 -13.71 -10.21
N ALA A 63 23.10 -12.96 -10.30
CA ALA A 63 22.89 -11.90 -11.28
C ALA A 63 22.16 -10.71 -10.67
N GLU A 64 22.44 -9.51 -11.18
CA GLU A 64 21.78 -8.30 -10.71
C GLU A 64 20.33 -8.26 -11.22
N LEU A 65 19.41 -7.85 -10.34
CA LEU A 65 18.01 -7.68 -10.65
C LEU A 65 17.68 -6.19 -10.56
N MET A 66 16.98 -5.66 -11.56
CA MET A 66 16.53 -4.27 -11.59
C MET A 66 15.06 -4.23 -11.99
N TYR A 67 14.31 -3.26 -11.44
CA TYR A 67 12.91 -3.05 -11.78
C TYR A 67 12.54 -1.57 -11.79
N ARG A 68 11.43 -1.22 -12.44
CA ARG A 68 10.78 0.08 -12.33
C ARG A 68 9.31 -0.03 -12.64
N GLN A 69 8.50 0.85 -12.09
CA GLN A 69 7.09 0.91 -12.46
C GLN A 69 6.97 1.46 -13.90
N SER A 70 6.01 0.92 -14.67
CA SER A 70 5.78 1.38 -16.04
C SER A 70 5.51 2.89 -16.08
N GLY A 71 6.24 3.60 -16.93
CA GLY A 71 6.22 5.07 -17.03
C GLY A 71 7.28 5.78 -16.17
N GLU A 72 7.93 5.10 -15.22
CA GLU A 72 9.09 5.66 -14.53
C GLU A 72 10.35 5.58 -15.40
N THR A 73 11.25 6.56 -15.24
CA THR A 73 12.55 6.57 -15.94
C THR A 73 13.65 5.87 -15.14
N THR A 74 13.55 5.87 -13.82
CA THR A 74 14.61 5.41 -12.91
C THR A 74 14.48 3.92 -12.61
N TRP A 75 15.55 3.17 -12.85
CA TRP A 75 15.65 1.77 -12.44
C TRP A 75 16.05 1.67 -10.97
N ARG A 76 15.36 0.79 -10.23
CA ARG A 76 15.61 0.47 -8.83
C ARG A 76 16.28 -0.91 -8.77
N PRO A 77 17.29 -1.12 -7.91
CA PRO A 77 17.87 -2.44 -7.69
C PRO A 77 16.90 -3.32 -6.89
N GLY A 78 16.76 -4.58 -7.30
CA GLY A 78 16.13 -5.64 -6.52
C GLY A 78 17.18 -6.52 -5.85
N HIS A 79 16.73 -7.49 -5.06
CA HIS A 79 17.64 -8.49 -4.49
C HIS A 79 18.25 -9.33 -5.62
N PRO A 80 19.57 -9.58 -5.63
CA PRO A 80 20.21 -10.41 -6.66
C PRO A 80 19.58 -11.80 -6.76
N LEU A 81 19.50 -12.32 -7.99
CA LEU A 81 19.07 -13.69 -8.23
C LEU A 81 20.17 -14.68 -7.80
N VAL A 82 19.79 -15.89 -7.41
CA VAL A 82 20.74 -16.99 -7.12
C VAL A 82 20.54 -18.16 -8.06
N ARG A 83 21.63 -18.81 -8.44
CA ARG A 83 21.58 -19.98 -9.31
C ARG A 83 21.28 -21.24 -8.49
N ILE A 84 20.16 -21.88 -8.79
CA ILE A 84 19.76 -23.13 -8.12
C ILE A 84 20.35 -24.34 -8.86
N ASP A 85 20.21 -25.53 -8.28
CA ASP A 85 20.87 -26.74 -8.77
C ASP A 85 20.41 -27.20 -10.17
N ASP A 86 19.21 -26.80 -10.59
CA ASP A 86 18.73 -27.05 -11.96
C ASP A 86 19.32 -26.09 -13.02
N GLY A 87 20.15 -25.13 -12.60
CA GLY A 87 20.89 -24.21 -13.45
C GLY A 87 20.21 -22.85 -13.66
N ARG A 88 18.95 -22.68 -13.26
CA ARG A 88 18.21 -21.41 -13.39
C ARG A 88 18.65 -20.40 -12.34
N LEU A 89 18.57 -19.11 -12.69
CA LEU A 89 18.66 -18.01 -11.73
C LEU A 89 17.27 -17.69 -11.21
N VAL A 90 17.07 -17.69 -9.89
CA VAL A 90 15.77 -17.51 -9.25
C VAL A 90 15.85 -16.47 -8.13
N GLY A 91 14.80 -15.67 -7.97
CA GLY A 91 14.65 -14.69 -6.91
C GLY A 91 13.31 -13.96 -6.98
N SER A 92 13.17 -12.87 -6.22
CA SER A 92 11.91 -12.13 -6.14
C SER A 92 12.12 -10.62 -6.04
N LEU A 93 11.14 -9.88 -6.56
CA LEU A 93 10.89 -8.47 -6.23
C LEU A 93 9.87 -8.40 -5.09
N PHE A 94 10.01 -7.40 -4.21
CA PHE A 94 9.17 -7.19 -3.03
C PHE A 94 8.69 -5.74 -2.94
N GLY A 95 7.66 -5.50 -2.12
CA GLY A 95 7.16 -4.14 -1.84
C GLY A 95 6.54 -3.45 -3.06
N LEU A 96 6.01 -4.23 -4.00
CA LEU A 96 5.40 -3.71 -5.21
C LEU A 96 3.94 -3.31 -4.94
N SER A 97 3.44 -2.32 -5.69
CA SER A 97 2.02 -1.96 -5.67
C SER A 97 1.18 -3.00 -6.40
N GLN A 98 -0.01 -3.29 -5.87
CA GLN A 98 -1.01 -4.17 -6.51
C GLN A 98 -1.49 -3.63 -7.87
N ALA A 99 -1.97 -4.53 -8.75
CA ALA A 99 -2.54 -4.19 -10.06
C ALA A 99 -1.68 -3.20 -10.89
N THR A 100 -0.36 -3.27 -10.76
CA THR A 100 0.59 -2.29 -11.29
C THR A 100 1.59 -2.99 -12.21
N THR A 101 1.83 -2.40 -13.38
CA THR A 101 2.80 -2.94 -14.36
C THR A 101 4.21 -2.52 -14.00
N TYR A 102 5.12 -3.49 -13.98
CA TYR A 102 6.54 -3.31 -13.76
C TYR A 102 7.34 -3.81 -14.97
N GLU A 103 8.37 -3.05 -15.32
CA GLU A 103 9.43 -3.50 -16.21
C GLU A 103 10.56 -4.09 -15.35
N VAL A 104 11.02 -5.29 -15.70
CA VAL A 104 12.03 -6.04 -14.95
C VAL A 104 13.16 -6.40 -15.88
N LYS A 105 14.41 -6.24 -15.42
CA LYS A 105 15.58 -6.72 -16.14
C LYS A 105 16.57 -7.41 -15.22
N VAL A 106 17.22 -8.43 -15.76
CA VAL A 106 18.31 -9.16 -15.13
C VAL A 106 19.58 -8.89 -15.92
N ILE A 107 20.66 -8.55 -15.24
CA ILE A 107 21.97 -8.28 -15.84
C ILE A 107 22.87 -9.48 -15.56
N VAL A 108 23.21 -10.22 -16.63
CA VAL A 108 24.04 -11.42 -16.59
C VAL A 108 25.33 -11.12 -17.34
N GLU A 109 26.45 -11.02 -16.63
CA GLU A 109 27.77 -10.74 -17.21
C GLU A 109 27.79 -9.52 -18.16
N GLY A 110 27.01 -8.49 -17.82
CA GLY A 110 26.87 -7.26 -18.61
C GLY A 110 25.84 -7.31 -19.75
N ALA A 111 25.23 -8.48 -20.01
CA ALA A 111 24.10 -8.61 -20.93
C ALA A 111 22.77 -8.40 -20.18
N GLU A 112 21.85 -7.63 -20.76
CA GLU A 112 20.53 -7.39 -20.19
C GLU A 112 19.47 -8.30 -20.81
N ILE A 113 18.69 -8.96 -19.96
CA ILE A 113 17.48 -9.71 -20.36
C ILE A 113 16.32 -9.04 -19.64
N SER A 114 15.27 -8.66 -20.36
CA SER A 114 14.15 -7.91 -19.79
C SER A 114 12.80 -8.48 -20.19
N ASN A 115 11.80 -8.23 -19.34
CA ASN A 115 10.41 -8.57 -19.55
C ASN A 115 9.54 -7.61 -18.69
N SER A 116 8.23 -7.62 -18.87
CA SER A 116 7.30 -6.81 -18.08
C SER A 116 6.14 -7.65 -17.58
N ILE A 117 5.64 -7.36 -16.39
CA ILE A 117 4.48 -8.05 -15.82
C ILE A 117 3.62 -7.10 -15.00
N THR A 118 2.35 -7.41 -14.82
CA THR A 118 1.43 -6.67 -13.95
C THR A 118 1.17 -7.50 -12.70
N THR A 119 1.36 -6.92 -11.52
CA THR A 119 1.01 -7.54 -10.24
C THR A 119 -0.49 -7.81 -10.16
N GLN A 120 -0.90 -8.79 -9.37
CA GLN A 120 -2.31 -9.10 -9.15
C GLN A 120 -3.02 -7.99 -8.38
N PRO A 121 -4.35 -7.83 -8.55
CA PRO A 121 -5.12 -6.97 -7.65
C PRO A 121 -5.20 -7.58 -6.25
N ASP A 122 -5.24 -6.71 -5.25
CA ASP A 122 -5.44 -7.10 -3.84
C ASP A 122 -6.79 -7.78 -3.61
N GLU A 123 -7.85 -7.31 -4.27
CA GLU A 123 -9.17 -7.93 -4.24
C GLU A 123 -9.57 -8.38 -5.65
N LEU A 124 -9.90 -9.66 -5.79
CA LEU A 124 -10.47 -10.20 -7.03
C LEU A 124 -11.89 -9.66 -7.24
N ARG A 125 -12.22 -9.27 -8.46
CA ARG A 125 -13.56 -8.80 -8.84
C ARG A 125 -14.25 -9.84 -9.70
N PHE A 126 -15.48 -10.16 -9.33
CA PHE A 126 -16.33 -11.09 -10.08
C PHE A 126 -17.75 -10.54 -10.13
N THR A 127 -18.31 -10.44 -11.34
CA THR A 127 -19.72 -10.09 -11.56
C THR A 127 -20.43 -11.31 -12.14
N PRO A 128 -21.36 -11.94 -11.42
CA PRO A 128 -22.02 -13.15 -11.90
C PRO A 128 -22.96 -12.84 -13.06
N SER A 129 -22.95 -13.72 -14.06
CA SER A 129 -23.91 -13.74 -15.17
C SER A 129 -25.20 -14.48 -14.80
N VAL A 130 -25.10 -15.43 -13.87
CA VAL A 130 -26.20 -16.23 -13.34
C VAL A 130 -26.05 -16.33 -11.83
N ILE A 131 -27.14 -16.18 -11.09
CA ILE A 131 -27.19 -16.41 -9.65
C ILE A 131 -28.17 -17.55 -9.40
N LEU A 132 -27.69 -18.62 -8.76
CA LEU A 132 -28.48 -19.75 -8.27
C LEU A 132 -28.61 -19.63 -6.76
N HIS A 133 -29.83 -19.66 -6.24
CA HIS A 133 -30.12 -19.56 -4.81
C HIS A 133 -30.25 -20.95 -4.19
N VAL A 134 -29.68 -21.12 -3.01
CA VAL A 134 -29.75 -22.34 -2.19
C VAL A 134 -30.29 -22.00 -0.80
N ASN A 135 -31.20 -22.81 -0.28
CA ASN A 135 -31.73 -22.71 1.08
C ASN A 135 -32.12 -24.10 1.58
N ASP A 136 -31.59 -24.55 2.73
CA ASP A 136 -31.83 -25.89 3.27
C ASP A 136 -33.29 -26.15 3.68
N ASP A 137 -34.05 -25.10 4.00
CA ASP A 137 -35.49 -25.16 4.30
C ASP A 137 -36.36 -25.27 3.02
N ALA A 138 -35.79 -25.11 1.82
CA ALA A 138 -36.55 -25.13 0.58
C ALA A 138 -37.15 -26.52 0.26
N PRO A 139 -38.29 -26.61 -0.46
CA PRO A 139 -38.76 -27.87 -1.02
C PRO A 139 -37.75 -28.51 -1.98
N ALA A 140 -37.73 -29.85 -2.06
CA ALA A 140 -36.89 -30.54 -3.03
C ALA A 140 -37.36 -30.26 -4.47
N GLY A 141 -36.42 -30.14 -5.41
CA GLY A 141 -36.72 -29.93 -6.82
C GLY A 141 -37.01 -28.48 -7.21
N GLY A 142 -36.51 -27.50 -6.44
CA GLY A 142 -36.48 -26.10 -6.85
C GLY A 142 -35.74 -25.88 -8.18
N ASP A 143 -35.88 -24.69 -8.78
CA ASP A 143 -35.24 -24.33 -10.05
C ASP A 143 -34.00 -23.44 -9.89
N GLY A 144 -33.68 -23.04 -8.64
CA GLY A 144 -32.53 -22.20 -8.31
C GLY A 144 -32.79 -20.70 -8.41
N SER A 145 -34.01 -20.28 -8.77
CA SER A 145 -34.39 -18.87 -8.68
C SER A 145 -34.54 -18.43 -7.22
N ALA A 146 -34.55 -17.12 -6.97
CA ALA A 146 -34.80 -16.59 -5.63
C ALA A 146 -36.18 -17.00 -5.06
N ALA A 147 -37.17 -17.26 -5.92
CA ALA A 147 -38.52 -17.67 -5.52
C ALA A 147 -38.61 -19.18 -5.22
N THR A 148 -37.83 -20.00 -5.92
CA THR A 148 -37.80 -21.45 -5.79
C THR A 148 -36.36 -21.96 -5.73
N PRO A 149 -35.62 -21.65 -4.64
CA PRO A 149 -34.22 -22.02 -4.49
C PRO A 149 -34.02 -23.54 -4.48
N PHE A 150 -32.82 -23.99 -4.82
CA PHE A 150 -32.42 -25.38 -4.60
C PHE A 150 -32.34 -25.67 -3.09
N ARG A 151 -32.60 -26.92 -2.70
CA ARG A 151 -32.48 -27.33 -1.30
C ARG A 151 -31.02 -27.53 -0.87
N THR A 152 -30.18 -28.02 -1.78
CA THR A 152 -28.79 -28.36 -1.46
C THR A 152 -27.80 -27.60 -2.33
N ILE A 153 -26.59 -27.42 -1.81
CA ILE A 153 -25.48 -26.78 -2.51
C ILE A 153 -25.10 -27.64 -3.72
N GLN A 154 -25.04 -28.97 -3.57
CA GLN A 154 -24.69 -29.86 -4.68
C GLN A 154 -25.68 -29.78 -5.84
N GLU A 155 -26.99 -29.60 -5.59
CA GLU A 155 -27.97 -29.43 -6.65
C GLU A 155 -27.70 -28.18 -7.50
N ALA A 156 -27.32 -27.07 -6.86
CA ALA A 156 -26.96 -25.84 -7.54
C ALA A 156 -25.62 -25.97 -8.28
N VAL A 157 -24.59 -26.54 -7.63
CA VAL A 157 -23.27 -26.76 -8.24
C VAL A 157 -23.35 -27.69 -9.46
N ASN A 158 -24.24 -28.68 -9.46
CA ASN A 158 -24.50 -29.53 -10.63
C ASN A 158 -25.02 -28.76 -11.86
N ARG A 159 -25.55 -27.55 -11.67
CA ARG A 159 -26.09 -26.68 -12.73
C ARG A 159 -25.22 -25.46 -12.99
N ALA A 160 -24.14 -25.29 -12.22
CA ALA A 160 -23.23 -24.17 -12.37
C ALA A 160 -22.29 -24.37 -13.57
N GLY A 161 -22.05 -23.28 -14.29
CA GLY A 161 -21.02 -23.17 -15.32
C GLY A 161 -20.26 -21.84 -15.19
N PRO A 162 -19.34 -21.52 -16.11
CA PRO A 162 -18.57 -20.28 -16.06
C PRO A 162 -19.46 -19.05 -15.87
N GLY A 163 -19.11 -18.21 -14.89
CA GLY A 163 -19.85 -17.00 -14.56
C GLY A 163 -21.07 -17.19 -13.65
N THR A 164 -21.21 -18.35 -13.02
CA THR A 164 -22.31 -18.65 -12.08
C THR A 164 -21.89 -18.35 -10.63
N GLN A 165 -22.76 -17.65 -9.89
CA GLN A 165 -22.71 -17.60 -8.44
C GLN A 165 -23.79 -18.51 -7.84
N VAL A 166 -23.39 -19.46 -7.02
CA VAL A 166 -24.26 -20.22 -6.11
C VAL A 166 -24.30 -19.48 -4.79
N LEU A 167 -25.40 -18.78 -4.53
CA LEU A 167 -25.63 -17.97 -3.33
C LEU A 167 -26.42 -18.78 -2.29
N VAL A 168 -25.76 -19.12 -1.18
CA VAL A 168 -26.25 -20.06 -0.18
C VAL A 168 -26.77 -19.33 1.05
N ALA A 169 -28.05 -19.49 1.37
CA ALA A 169 -28.65 -18.92 2.57
C ALA A 169 -28.11 -19.57 3.85
N ASP A 170 -28.24 -18.86 4.97
CA ASP A 170 -27.94 -19.41 6.30
C ASP A 170 -28.79 -20.68 6.54
N GLY A 171 -28.17 -21.71 7.12
CA GLY A 171 -28.74 -23.05 7.21
C GLY A 171 -27.68 -24.11 7.55
N ILE A 172 -28.12 -25.34 7.84
CA ILE A 172 -27.22 -26.48 8.12
C ILE A 172 -27.30 -27.50 6.99
N TYR A 173 -26.28 -27.48 6.15
CA TYR A 173 -26.12 -28.34 4.99
C TYR A 173 -25.31 -29.58 5.37
N ARG A 174 -25.95 -30.75 5.33
CA ARG A 174 -25.32 -32.05 5.63
C ARG A 174 -24.92 -32.77 4.36
N GLU A 175 -23.99 -32.19 3.62
CA GLU A 175 -23.56 -32.67 2.32
C GLU A 175 -22.04 -32.54 2.11
N ALA A 176 -21.56 -33.18 1.05
CA ALA A 176 -20.20 -33.05 0.55
C ALA A 176 -20.31 -32.53 -0.88
N VAL A 177 -19.67 -31.40 -1.16
CA VAL A 177 -19.83 -30.67 -2.42
C VAL A 177 -18.67 -31.00 -3.36
N THR A 178 -19.02 -31.55 -4.52
CA THR A 178 -18.10 -31.87 -5.62
C THR A 178 -18.40 -31.02 -6.84
N PHE A 179 -17.36 -30.65 -7.59
CA PHE A 179 -17.49 -29.77 -8.75
C PHE A 179 -17.44 -30.57 -10.06
N PRO A 180 -18.56 -30.68 -10.81
CA PRO A 180 -18.55 -31.40 -12.08
C PRO A 180 -18.01 -30.57 -13.25
N ALA A 181 -17.95 -29.24 -13.10
CA ALA A 181 -17.53 -28.29 -14.14
C ALA A 181 -16.49 -27.29 -13.62
N SER A 182 -15.79 -26.65 -14.56
CA SER A 182 -14.85 -25.55 -14.29
C SER A 182 -15.45 -24.22 -14.70
N GLY A 183 -14.97 -23.15 -14.08
CA GLY A 183 -15.14 -21.81 -14.63
C GLY A 183 -14.18 -21.58 -15.82
N ASN A 184 -14.00 -20.32 -16.18
CA ASN A 184 -12.97 -19.88 -17.12
C ASN A 184 -12.40 -18.53 -16.66
N ALA A 185 -11.44 -17.99 -17.42
CA ALA A 185 -10.83 -16.70 -17.12
C ALA A 185 -11.89 -15.60 -16.88
N ASP A 186 -11.82 -14.99 -15.71
CA ASP A 186 -12.74 -13.96 -15.19
C ASP A 186 -14.21 -14.38 -15.02
N GLN A 187 -14.60 -15.61 -15.37
CA GLN A 187 -15.94 -16.15 -15.13
C GLN A 187 -15.86 -17.41 -14.23
N TRP A 188 -15.62 -17.13 -12.96
CA TRP A 188 -15.58 -18.11 -11.87
C TRP A 188 -16.90 -18.88 -11.74
N ILE A 189 -16.81 -20.12 -11.23
CA ILE A 189 -17.91 -20.72 -10.48
C ILE A 189 -17.70 -20.33 -9.02
N GLN A 190 -18.52 -19.39 -8.54
CA GLN A 190 -18.45 -18.91 -7.16
C GLN A 190 -19.53 -19.56 -6.31
N VAL A 191 -19.14 -20.33 -5.30
CA VAL A 191 -20.01 -20.82 -4.25
C VAL A 191 -19.80 -19.92 -3.04
N LYS A 192 -20.84 -19.20 -2.64
CA LYS A 192 -20.73 -18.13 -1.65
C LYS A 192 -21.89 -18.15 -0.67
N ALA A 193 -21.58 -18.07 0.63
CA ALA A 193 -22.58 -17.82 1.65
C ALA A 193 -23.16 -16.41 1.52
N ALA A 194 -24.49 -16.29 1.63
CA ALA A 194 -25.20 -15.02 1.59
C ALA A 194 -25.00 -14.20 2.87
N GLY A 195 -24.79 -14.90 3.99
CA GLY A 195 -24.50 -14.35 5.31
C GLY A 195 -23.34 -15.11 5.97
N SER A 196 -23.36 -15.21 7.29
CA SER A 196 -22.33 -15.92 8.08
C SER A 196 -22.85 -17.21 8.71
N GLY A 197 -24.07 -17.65 8.36
CA GLY A 197 -24.75 -18.78 8.99
C GLY A 197 -24.92 -20.01 8.07
N ALA A 198 -24.25 -20.06 6.92
CA ALA A 198 -24.25 -21.23 6.05
C ALA A 198 -23.21 -22.26 6.55
N ILE A 199 -23.69 -23.31 7.22
CA ILE A 199 -22.86 -24.32 7.89
C ILE A 199 -22.89 -25.62 7.11
N LEU A 200 -21.74 -26.07 6.62
CA LEU A 200 -21.53 -27.43 6.13
C LEU A 200 -21.13 -28.32 7.32
N ASP A 201 -21.99 -29.27 7.69
CA ASP A 201 -21.77 -30.19 8.81
C ASP A 201 -21.62 -31.63 8.29
N GLY A 202 -20.41 -32.16 8.40
CA GLY A 202 -20.05 -33.50 7.93
C GLY A 202 -20.47 -34.63 8.86
N SER A 203 -21.15 -34.34 9.97
CA SER A 203 -21.38 -35.28 11.07
C SER A 203 -22.85 -35.58 11.35
N GLU A 204 -23.05 -36.62 12.14
CA GLU A 204 -24.26 -36.78 12.94
C GLU A 204 -23.97 -36.44 14.40
N GLU A 205 -24.98 -35.87 15.06
CA GLU A 205 -24.97 -35.68 16.51
C GLU A 205 -25.68 -36.85 17.19
N ARG A 206 -25.04 -37.43 18.22
CA ARG A 206 -25.66 -38.43 19.08
C ARG A 206 -25.54 -38.04 20.55
N THR A 207 -26.62 -38.19 21.30
CA THR A 207 -26.70 -37.92 22.75
C THR A 207 -27.45 -39.04 23.48
N GLY A 208 -27.30 -39.12 24.80
CA GLY A 208 -28.02 -40.07 25.65
C GLY A 208 -27.45 -41.50 25.65
N LYS A 209 -28.30 -42.51 25.91
CA LYS A 209 -27.90 -43.91 26.14
C LYS A 209 -27.66 -44.70 24.84
N ILE A 210 -26.69 -44.25 24.04
CA ILE A 210 -26.25 -44.91 22.80
C ILE A 210 -25.11 -45.90 23.00
N TRP A 211 -24.51 -45.92 24.20
CA TRP A 211 -23.29 -46.65 24.52
C TRP A 211 -23.58 -47.91 25.33
N THR A 212 -23.00 -49.03 24.92
CA THR A 212 -23.03 -50.30 25.66
C THR A 212 -21.71 -50.51 26.39
N PRO A 213 -21.70 -50.71 27.71
CA PRO A 213 -20.47 -51.03 28.45
C PRO A 213 -19.82 -52.31 27.92
N HIS A 214 -18.49 -52.32 27.83
CA HIS A 214 -17.74 -53.52 27.47
C HIS A 214 -17.81 -54.56 28.60
N PRO A 215 -18.12 -55.84 28.31
CA PRO A 215 -18.45 -56.83 29.34
C PRO A 215 -17.29 -57.17 30.29
N SER A 216 -16.04 -57.02 29.84
CA SER A 216 -14.85 -57.45 30.58
C SER A 216 -13.79 -56.36 30.76
N LYS A 217 -14.07 -55.12 30.34
CA LYS A 217 -13.12 -54.00 30.42
C LYS A 217 -13.83 -52.76 30.94
N GLY A 218 -13.50 -52.35 32.16
CA GLY A 218 -13.97 -51.09 32.71
C GLY A 218 -13.49 -49.90 31.89
N ARG A 219 -14.25 -48.80 31.91
CA ARG A 219 -13.97 -47.57 31.14
C ARG A 219 -13.97 -47.73 29.61
N VAL A 220 -14.51 -48.85 29.10
CA VAL A 220 -14.68 -49.07 27.67
C VAL A 220 -16.14 -49.26 27.36
N TRP A 221 -16.62 -48.57 26.34
CA TRP A 221 -17.95 -48.72 25.80
C TRP A 221 -17.87 -48.92 24.30
N PHE A 222 -18.94 -49.43 23.71
CA PHE A 222 -19.06 -49.51 22.27
C PHE A 222 -20.48 -49.18 21.83
N THR A 223 -20.59 -48.74 20.58
CA THR A 223 -21.85 -48.61 19.85
C THR A 223 -21.68 -49.16 18.44
N THR A 224 -22.78 -49.46 17.76
CA THR A 224 -22.76 -49.86 16.35
C THR A 224 -22.73 -48.62 15.46
N GLY A 225 -21.95 -48.67 14.38
CA GLY A 225 -21.80 -47.56 13.44
C GLY A 225 -21.12 -47.95 12.13
N SER A 226 -20.93 -46.96 11.26
CA SER A 226 -20.11 -47.10 10.05
C SER A 226 -18.67 -46.65 10.33
N LEU A 227 -17.80 -46.73 9.32
CA LEU A 227 -16.49 -46.09 9.38
C LEU A 227 -16.65 -44.60 9.69
N PHE A 228 -15.87 -44.11 10.64
CA PHE A 228 -15.79 -42.71 11.06
C PHE A 228 -14.34 -42.24 10.84
N GLY A 229 -14.14 -41.07 10.21
CA GLY A 229 -12.81 -40.47 10.03
C GLY A 229 -12.42 -39.48 11.14
N TYR A 230 -13.42 -38.97 11.85
CA TYR A 230 -13.32 -38.01 12.93
C TYR A 230 -14.44 -38.25 13.94
N VAL A 231 -14.10 -38.19 15.23
CA VAL A 231 -15.03 -38.27 16.37
C VAL A 231 -14.70 -37.14 17.33
N ALA A 232 -15.72 -36.38 17.70
CA ALA A 232 -15.64 -35.32 18.70
C ALA A 232 -16.55 -35.64 19.90
N ARG A 233 -16.08 -35.30 21.10
CA ARG A 233 -16.84 -35.29 22.36
C ARG A 233 -16.98 -33.84 22.78
N ASP A 234 -18.21 -33.38 22.98
CA ASP A 234 -18.49 -31.98 23.37
C ASP A 234 -17.84 -30.93 22.47
N ARG A 235 -17.86 -31.23 21.16
CA ARG A 235 -17.25 -30.42 20.08
C ARG A 235 -15.72 -30.37 20.09
N GLU A 236 -15.05 -31.17 20.91
CA GLU A 236 -13.59 -31.32 20.92
C GLU A 236 -13.17 -32.67 20.36
N ARG A 237 -12.05 -32.68 19.65
CA ARG A 237 -11.45 -33.85 19.03
C ARG A 237 -11.17 -34.92 20.06
N PHE A 238 -11.56 -36.16 19.75
CA PHE A 238 -11.27 -37.31 20.59
C PHE A 238 -10.11 -38.12 20.01
N TYR A 239 -9.17 -38.55 20.87
CA TYR A 239 -7.96 -39.26 20.44
C TYR A 239 -8.29 -40.54 19.68
N HIS A 240 -7.72 -40.74 18.50
CA HIS A 240 -7.86 -41.97 17.72
C HIS A 240 -6.70 -42.92 18.04
N TYR A 241 -7.01 -44.10 18.59
CA TYR A 241 -6.01 -45.13 18.84
C TYR A 241 -5.63 -45.85 17.54
N ASP A 242 -4.36 -46.22 17.38
CA ASP A 242 -3.89 -46.98 16.21
C ASP A 242 -4.63 -48.31 16.00
N ASN A 243 -5.04 -48.97 17.10
CA ASN A 243 -5.74 -50.25 17.07
C ASN A 243 -6.56 -50.52 18.34
N LEU A 244 -7.49 -51.48 18.26
CA LEU A 244 -8.35 -51.88 19.38
C LEU A 244 -7.56 -52.38 20.60
N SER A 245 -6.44 -53.07 20.40
CA SER A 245 -5.62 -53.57 21.52
C SER A 245 -5.00 -52.42 22.31
N GLY A 246 -4.49 -51.41 21.61
CA GLY A 246 -3.99 -50.17 22.16
C GLY A 246 -5.07 -49.44 22.96
N LEU A 247 -6.26 -49.27 22.37
CA LEU A 247 -7.43 -48.75 23.09
C LEU A 247 -7.64 -49.55 24.37
N MET A 248 -7.87 -50.87 24.30
CA MET A 248 -8.17 -51.74 25.45
C MET A 248 -7.12 -51.70 26.57
N GLN A 249 -5.88 -51.33 26.28
CA GLN A 249 -4.77 -51.25 27.22
C GLN A 249 -4.38 -49.84 27.63
N SER A 250 -5.07 -48.80 27.13
CA SER A 250 -4.69 -47.40 27.34
C SER A 250 -3.28 -47.10 26.79
N ARG A 251 -3.00 -47.60 25.58
CA ARG A 251 -1.73 -47.42 24.86
C ARG A 251 -2.02 -46.84 23.48
N GLY A 252 -1.73 -45.55 23.32
CA GLY A 252 -1.77 -44.85 22.05
C GLY A 252 -0.53 -45.13 21.21
N HIS A 253 -0.28 -44.25 20.25
CA HIS A 253 0.91 -44.29 19.39
C HIS A 253 2.20 -44.29 20.22
N GLU A 254 3.24 -44.97 19.71
CA GLU A 254 4.50 -45.24 20.42
C GLU A 254 4.32 -45.81 21.86
N ASN A 255 3.22 -46.51 22.12
CA ASN A 255 2.89 -47.07 23.45
C ASN A 255 2.75 -46.01 24.55
N VAL A 256 2.49 -44.74 24.20
CA VAL A 256 2.22 -43.66 25.15
C VAL A 256 0.90 -43.94 25.88
N THR A 257 0.86 -43.66 27.18
CA THR A 257 -0.39 -43.81 27.94
C THR A 257 -1.36 -42.71 27.56
N VAL A 258 -2.47 -43.09 26.93
CA VAL A 258 -3.59 -42.20 26.61
C VAL A 258 -4.82 -42.78 27.29
N ASN A 259 -5.56 -41.96 28.02
CA ASN A 259 -6.62 -42.39 28.95
C ASN A 259 -8.03 -42.32 28.36
N GLU A 260 -8.20 -41.61 27.25
CA GLU A 260 -9.49 -41.43 26.58
C GLU A 260 -9.26 -41.44 25.07
N GLY A 261 -10.26 -41.86 24.31
CA GLY A 261 -10.17 -41.91 22.86
C GLY A 261 -11.05 -42.99 22.26
N TRP A 262 -10.93 -43.20 20.96
CA TRP A 262 -11.80 -44.07 20.19
C TRP A 262 -11.02 -44.93 19.20
N TYR A 263 -11.69 -46.00 18.75
CA TYR A 263 -11.24 -46.84 17.66
C TYR A 263 -12.46 -47.46 16.98
N PHE A 264 -12.51 -47.42 15.65
CA PHE A 264 -13.53 -48.13 14.89
C PHE A 264 -13.00 -49.48 14.40
N ASP A 265 -13.66 -50.57 14.82
CA ASP A 265 -13.36 -51.91 14.32
C ASP A 265 -14.29 -52.23 13.14
N ALA A 266 -13.73 -52.15 11.94
CA ALA A 266 -14.46 -52.42 10.69
C ALA A 266 -14.98 -53.87 10.61
N ASN A 267 -14.33 -54.84 11.26
CA ASN A 267 -14.76 -56.24 11.19
C ASN A 267 -16.06 -56.49 11.95
N THR A 268 -16.28 -55.73 13.03
CA THR A 268 -17.48 -55.87 13.87
C THR A 268 -18.46 -54.71 13.70
N SER A 269 -18.11 -53.69 12.90
CA SER A 269 -18.87 -52.44 12.73
C SER A 269 -19.17 -51.76 14.06
N ARG A 270 -18.19 -51.79 14.97
CA ARG A 270 -18.29 -51.20 16.31
C ARG A 270 -17.32 -50.04 16.47
N LEU A 271 -17.86 -48.92 16.92
CA LEU A 271 -17.07 -47.82 17.46
C LEU A 271 -16.84 -48.09 18.95
N TYR A 272 -15.59 -48.34 19.32
CA TYR A 272 -15.16 -48.45 20.70
C TYR A 272 -14.69 -47.09 21.19
N ILE A 273 -15.04 -46.76 22.43
CA ILE A 273 -14.51 -45.59 23.12
C ILE A 273 -13.94 -45.98 24.48
N ARG A 274 -12.95 -45.20 24.92
CA ARG A 274 -12.44 -45.14 26.28
C ARG A 274 -12.86 -43.80 26.87
N SER A 275 -13.58 -43.80 27.99
CA SER A 275 -14.00 -42.57 28.68
C SER A 275 -13.72 -42.68 30.17
N GLN A 276 -13.38 -41.58 30.83
CA GLN A 276 -13.14 -41.58 32.28
C GLN A 276 -14.43 -41.59 33.12
N ASP A 277 -15.55 -41.23 32.52
CA ASP A 277 -16.89 -41.21 33.10
C ASP A 277 -17.94 -41.78 32.12
N ASP A 278 -19.22 -41.70 32.50
CA ASP A 278 -20.32 -42.26 31.71
C ASP A 278 -20.50 -41.48 30.39
N PRO A 279 -20.26 -42.10 29.23
CA PRO A 279 -20.29 -41.41 27.94
C PRO A 279 -21.68 -40.92 27.53
N SER A 280 -22.76 -41.33 28.22
CA SER A 280 -24.11 -40.78 28.02
C SER A 280 -24.30 -39.36 28.56
N ARG A 281 -23.33 -38.84 29.33
CA ARG A 281 -23.30 -37.46 29.84
C ARG A 281 -22.75 -36.44 28.83
N HIS A 282 -22.27 -36.91 27.69
CA HIS A 282 -21.61 -36.11 26.67
C HIS A 282 -22.39 -36.09 25.36
N SER A 283 -22.14 -35.05 24.58
CA SER A 283 -22.54 -34.95 23.18
C SER A 283 -21.44 -35.50 22.27
N TRP A 284 -21.84 -36.24 21.22
CA TRP A 284 -20.89 -36.88 20.31
C TRP A 284 -21.16 -36.44 18.88
N ARG A 285 -20.11 -35.96 18.20
CA ARG A 285 -20.11 -35.68 16.77
C ARG A 285 -19.31 -36.76 16.05
N MET A 286 -19.96 -37.47 15.15
CA MET A 286 -19.35 -38.58 14.42
C MET A 286 -19.43 -38.30 12.92
N SER A 287 -18.27 -38.14 12.28
CA SER A 287 -18.19 -37.84 10.85
C SER A 287 -18.87 -38.90 9.99
N ARG A 288 -19.74 -38.48 9.08
CA ARG A 288 -20.34 -39.30 8.03
C ARG A 288 -19.74 -39.04 6.67
N LEU A 289 -19.18 -37.85 6.50
CA LEU A 289 -18.63 -37.35 5.25
C LEU A 289 -17.14 -37.06 5.42
N ALA A 290 -16.37 -37.26 4.36
CA ALA A 290 -14.92 -37.09 4.38
C ALA A 290 -14.49 -35.63 4.16
N HIS A 291 -15.21 -34.88 3.33
CA HIS A 291 -14.84 -33.52 2.92
C HIS A 291 -16.06 -32.60 2.80
N ALA A 292 -15.89 -31.30 3.07
CA ALA A 292 -16.93 -30.31 2.84
C ALA A 292 -16.97 -29.92 1.36
N PHE A 293 -15.82 -29.54 0.80
CA PHE A 293 -15.64 -29.25 -0.62
C PHE A 293 -14.52 -30.13 -1.21
N ASP A 294 -14.77 -30.77 -2.33
CA ASP A 294 -13.80 -31.58 -3.09
C ASP A 294 -13.70 -31.07 -4.53
N VAL A 295 -12.57 -30.43 -4.83
CA VAL A 295 -12.26 -29.81 -6.12
C VAL A 295 -11.21 -30.66 -6.84
N ASN A 296 -11.67 -31.64 -7.62
CA ASN A 296 -10.80 -32.58 -8.30
C ASN A 296 -10.78 -32.35 -9.81
N GLY A 297 -9.62 -31.92 -10.34
CA GLY A 297 -9.43 -31.69 -11.78
C GLY A 297 -10.27 -30.53 -12.33
N ARG A 298 -10.61 -29.55 -11.49
CA ARG A 298 -11.44 -28.39 -11.85
C ARG A 298 -10.72 -27.08 -11.58
N ASP A 299 -10.91 -26.15 -12.51
CA ASP A 299 -10.27 -24.84 -12.46
C ASP A 299 -11.30 -23.71 -12.29
N TRP A 300 -10.84 -22.53 -11.85
CA TRP A 300 -11.64 -21.31 -11.70
C TRP A 300 -12.81 -21.46 -10.72
N ILE A 301 -12.50 -21.96 -9.52
CA ILE A 301 -13.45 -22.23 -8.45
C ILE A 301 -13.23 -21.25 -7.29
N TRP A 302 -14.30 -20.62 -6.81
CA TRP A 302 -14.29 -19.69 -5.69
C TRP A 302 -15.23 -20.18 -4.58
N ILE A 303 -14.70 -20.38 -3.37
CA ILE A 303 -15.43 -20.81 -2.16
C ILE A 303 -15.29 -19.74 -1.08
N GLU A 304 -16.41 -19.15 -0.64
CA GLU A 304 -16.39 -18.03 0.31
C GLU A 304 -17.51 -18.03 1.35
N GLY A 305 -17.16 -17.74 2.60
CA GLY A 305 -18.10 -17.36 3.66
C GLY A 305 -18.71 -18.51 4.46
N PHE A 306 -18.26 -19.75 4.28
CA PHE A 306 -18.85 -20.92 4.93
C PHE A 306 -18.23 -21.24 6.29
N GLU A 307 -19.04 -21.76 7.22
CA GLU A 307 -18.52 -22.60 8.31
C GLU A 307 -18.53 -24.07 7.84
N ALA A 308 -17.40 -24.77 7.96
CA ALA A 308 -17.30 -26.20 7.66
C ALA A 308 -16.80 -26.95 8.89
N GLN A 309 -17.55 -27.96 9.36
CA GLN A 309 -17.26 -28.65 10.61
C GLN A 309 -17.44 -30.17 10.57
N PHE A 310 -16.61 -30.88 11.38
CA PHE A 310 -16.74 -32.31 11.70
C PHE A 310 -16.67 -33.28 10.50
N TYR A 311 -15.84 -32.96 9.51
CA TYR A 311 -15.54 -33.85 8.39
C TYR A 311 -14.40 -34.83 8.71
N GLY A 312 -14.48 -36.03 8.14
CA GLY A 312 -13.57 -37.14 8.46
C GLY A 312 -12.16 -37.03 7.86
N ARG A 313 -11.91 -36.06 6.96
CA ARG A 313 -10.61 -35.87 6.29
C ARG A 313 -10.23 -34.40 6.17
N CYS A 314 -10.98 -33.61 5.41
CA CYS A 314 -10.61 -32.22 5.11
C CYS A 314 -11.79 -31.25 5.01
N GLY A 315 -11.53 -29.95 5.10
CA GLY A 315 -12.54 -28.92 4.87
C GLY A 315 -12.68 -28.68 3.38
N VAL A 316 -11.61 -28.16 2.78
CA VAL A 316 -11.47 -28.04 1.33
C VAL A 316 -10.33 -28.95 0.87
N CYS A 317 -10.66 -29.98 0.10
CA CYS A 317 -9.68 -30.82 -0.58
C CYS A 317 -9.62 -30.44 -2.05
N THR A 318 -8.42 -30.32 -2.58
CA THR A 318 -8.22 -30.12 -4.01
C THR A 318 -7.17 -31.08 -4.53
N LEU A 319 -7.40 -31.58 -5.74
CA LEU A 319 -6.47 -32.44 -6.45
C LEU A 319 -6.42 -32.00 -7.91
N ASN A 320 -5.25 -31.61 -8.40
CA ASN A 320 -5.05 -31.17 -9.79
C ASN A 320 -6.02 -30.05 -10.22
N ALA A 321 -6.25 -29.10 -9.32
CA ALA A 321 -7.09 -27.93 -9.52
C ALA A 321 -6.23 -26.66 -9.58
N SER A 322 -6.68 -25.66 -10.33
CA SER A 322 -5.97 -24.41 -10.61
C SER A 322 -6.92 -23.22 -10.57
N HIS A 323 -6.43 -21.99 -10.38
CA HIS A 323 -7.28 -20.80 -10.28
C HIS A 323 -8.33 -21.01 -9.19
N LEU A 324 -7.87 -21.01 -7.94
CA LEU A 324 -8.69 -21.32 -6.77
C LEU A 324 -8.75 -20.12 -5.86
N VAL A 325 -9.95 -19.81 -5.36
CA VAL A 325 -10.13 -18.81 -4.30
C VAL A 325 -10.84 -19.47 -3.14
N ILE A 326 -10.16 -19.56 -1.99
CA ILE A 326 -10.72 -20.13 -0.76
C ILE A 326 -10.57 -19.04 0.30
N ARG A 327 -11.67 -18.34 0.62
CA ARG A 327 -11.56 -17.17 1.47
C ARG A 327 -12.70 -16.95 2.46
N ARG A 328 -12.39 -16.27 3.57
CA ARG A 328 -13.39 -15.89 4.59
C ARG A 328 -14.23 -17.07 5.08
N ASN A 329 -13.66 -18.26 5.12
CA ASN A 329 -14.31 -19.45 5.65
C ASN A 329 -13.84 -19.71 7.08
N LYS A 330 -14.69 -20.38 7.85
CA LYS A 330 -14.36 -20.93 9.16
C LYS A 330 -14.34 -22.46 9.07
N ILE A 331 -13.16 -23.06 9.11
CA ILE A 331 -12.98 -24.49 8.84
C ILE A 331 -12.42 -25.15 10.09
N HIS A 332 -13.20 -26.03 10.73
CA HIS A 332 -12.77 -26.57 12.01
C HIS A 332 -13.23 -27.98 12.37
N ASN A 333 -12.57 -28.56 13.38
CA ASN A 333 -12.84 -29.92 13.86
C ASN A 333 -12.68 -31.00 12.76
N MET A 334 -11.51 -31.04 12.14
CA MET A 334 -11.14 -32.01 11.11
C MET A 334 -9.62 -32.11 11.00
N LEU A 335 -9.12 -33.21 10.42
CA LEU A 335 -7.68 -33.50 10.37
C LEU A 335 -6.88 -32.53 9.50
N LEU A 336 -7.46 -32.12 8.37
CA LEU A 336 -6.85 -31.21 7.42
C LEU A 336 -7.79 -30.03 7.19
N GLY A 337 -7.35 -28.79 7.38
CA GLY A 337 -8.22 -27.64 7.10
C GLY A 337 -8.41 -27.44 5.60
N ILE A 338 -7.37 -26.92 4.95
CA ILE A 338 -7.32 -26.69 3.50
C ILE A 338 -6.16 -27.50 2.93
N PHE A 339 -6.45 -28.42 2.02
CA PHE A 339 -5.48 -29.32 1.42
C PHE A 339 -5.45 -29.16 -0.09
N VAL A 340 -4.42 -28.46 -0.59
CA VAL A 340 -4.17 -28.27 -2.02
C VAL A 340 -3.06 -29.21 -2.48
N ASP A 341 -3.39 -30.10 -3.42
CA ASP A 341 -2.44 -31.08 -3.96
C ASP A 341 -2.36 -31.03 -5.50
N TRP A 342 -1.14 -30.95 -6.03
CA TRP A 342 -0.86 -30.96 -7.46
C TRP A 342 0.08 -32.10 -7.84
N ASN A 343 -0.41 -33.02 -8.66
CA ASN A 343 0.38 -34.05 -9.33
C ASN A 343 0.16 -34.07 -10.86
N GLY A 344 -0.47 -33.02 -11.40
CA GLY A 344 -0.75 -32.82 -12.81
C GLY A 344 0.47 -32.36 -13.62
N GLY A 345 0.26 -32.10 -14.91
CA GLY A 345 1.30 -31.58 -15.81
C GLY A 345 1.69 -30.13 -15.53
N GLU A 346 2.74 -29.65 -16.20
CA GLU A 346 3.29 -28.29 -16.03
C GLU A 346 2.44 -27.19 -16.68
N ASP A 347 1.39 -27.55 -17.41
CA ASP A 347 0.53 -26.64 -18.18
C ASP A 347 -0.58 -25.96 -17.35
N ARG A 348 -0.74 -26.34 -16.08
CA ARG A 348 -1.80 -25.85 -15.17
C ARG A 348 -1.29 -25.79 -13.71
N GLY A 349 -2.19 -25.50 -12.77
CA GLY A 349 -1.94 -25.59 -11.32
C GLY A 349 -1.51 -24.30 -10.66
N ASN A 350 -1.66 -23.18 -11.37
CA ASN A 350 -1.29 -21.86 -10.91
C ASN A 350 -2.47 -21.09 -10.31
N ASP A 351 -2.16 -19.96 -9.67
CA ASP A 351 -3.08 -18.93 -9.19
C ASP A 351 -4.07 -19.43 -8.12
N THR A 352 -3.54 -19.90 -6.99
CA THR A 352 -4.35 -20.30 -5.84
C THR A 352 -4.26 -19.24 -4.75
N ARG A 353 -5.41 -18.72 -4.29
CA ARG A 353 -5.52 -17.74 -3.20
C ARG A 353 -6.27 -18.34 -2.02
N ILE A 354 -5.59 -18.48 -0.89
CA ILE A 354 -6.14 -18.93 0.39
C ILE A 354 -6.08 -17.75 1.37
N GLU A 355 -7.21 -17.10 1.59
CA GLU A 355 -7.21 -15.76 2.21
C GLU A 355 -8.23 -15.59 3.33
N TYR A 356 -7.81 -14.99 4.45
CA TYR A 356 -8.72 -14.56 5.51
C TYR A 356 -9.62 -15.68 6.08
N ASN A 357 -9.14 -16.93 6.08
CA ASN A 357 -9.85 -18.04 6.69
C ASN A 357 -9.46 -18.18 8.16
N GLU A 358 -10.40 -18.63 8.99
CA GLU A 358 -10.13 -19.15 10.33
C GLU A 358 -10.11 -20.68 10.25
N VAL A 359 -8.99 -21.31 10.64
CA VAL A 359 -8.77 -22.75 10.47
C VAL A 359 -8.26 -23.36 11.77
N TYR A 360 -9.06 -24.23 12.42
CA TYR A 360 -8.68 -24.77 13.74
C TYR A 360 -9.22 -26.16 14.10
N ASP A 361 -8.54 -26.92 14.97
CA ASP A 361 -8.98 -28.26 15.42
C ASP A 361 -8.77 -28.49 16.93
N PRO A 362 -9.72 -28.12 17.79
CA PRO A 362 -9.57 -28.27 19.25
C PRO A 362 -9.71 -29.76 19.65
N LEU A 363 -8.92 -30.38 20.55
CA LEU A 363 -7.73 -29.95 21.30
C LEU A 363 -6.50 -30.75 20.82
N VAL A 364 -5.71 -30.23 19.90
CA VAL A 364 -4.45 -30.89 19.53
C VAL A 364 -3.36 -30.73 20.60
N ASN A 365 -3.46 -29.70 21.44
CA ASN A 365 -2.39 -29.25 22.35
C ASN A 365 -2.38 -29.98 23.71
N GLU A 366 -3.30 -30.92 23.92
CA GLU A 366 -3.35 -31.77 25.13
C GLU A 366 -2.81 -33.19 24.90
N PHE A 367 -2.70 -33.62 23.64
CA PHE A 367 -2.16 -34.94 23.37
C PHE A 367 -0.63 -34.91 23.50
N PRO A 368 -0.02 -35.88 24.19
CA PRO A 368 1.43 -35.96 24.26
C PRO A 368 2.03 -36.01 22.85
N TRP A 369 3.05 -35.19 22.56
CA TRP A 369 3.67 -35.08 21.23
C TRP A 369 3.99 -36.45 20.59
N LYS A 370 4.55 -37.41 21.36
CA LYS A 370 4.86 -38.78 20.90
C LYS A 370 3.63 -39.64 20.58
N ALA A 371 2.49 -39.34 21.20
CA ALA A 371 1.22 -40.01 20.89
C ALA A 371 0.58 -39.47 19.59
N THR A 372 1.08 -38.34 19.08
CA THR A 372 0.52 -37.62 17.93
C THR A 372 1.42 -37.69 16.71
N LYS A 373 2.72 -37.37 16.83
CA LYS A 373 3.67 -37.36 15.71
C LYS A 373 3.72 -38.72 15.02
N GLY A 374 3.61 -38.74 13.69
CA GLY A 374 3.67 -39.94 12.86
C GLY A 374 2.44 -40.84 12.94
N SER A 375 1.40 -40.41 13.66
CA SER A 375 0.15 -41.16 13.82
C SER A 375 -1.00 -40.52 13.01
N SER A 376 -2.17 -41.17 12.99
CA SER A 376 -3.40 -40.56 12.46
C SER A 376 -3.86 -39.30 13.18
N MET A 377 -3.23 -38.96 14.32
CA MET A 377 -3.54 -37.76 15.07
C MET A 377 -2.83 -36.49 14.54
N GLU A 378 -1.80 -36.65 13.71
CA GLU A 378 -1.07 -35.54 13.08
C GLU A 378 -1.94 -34.85 12.03
N GLY A 379 -2.48 -33.68 12.38
CA GLY A 379 -3.29 -32.84 11.51
C GLY A 379 -2.59 -31.53 11.16
N THR A 380 -2.93 -30.97 10.01
CA THR A 380 -2.32 -29.73 9.49
C THR A 380 -3.40 -28.73 9.09
N GLY A 381 -3.23 -27.46 9.47
CA GLY A 381 -4.19 -26.41 9.16
C GLY A 381 -4.30 -26.16 7.65
N ILE A 382 -3.20 -25.75 7.02
CA ILE A 382 -3.17 -25.46 5.57
C ILE A 382 -1.99 -26.20 4.94
N ILE A 383 -2.23 -26.86 3.82
CA ILE A 383 -1.21 -27.55 3.04
C ILE A 383 -1.28 -27.04 1.60
N VAL A 384 -0.15 -26.59 1.09
CA VAL A 384 0.02 -26.16 -0.31
C VAL A 384 1.10 -26.99 -0.99
N ARG A 385 0.65 -27.98 -1.77
CA ARG A 385 1.48 -28.75 -2.71
C ARG A 385 1.13 -28.41 -4.17
N GLY A 386 0.76 -27.16 -4.43
CA GLY A 386 0.30 -26.65 -5.73
C GLY A 386 1.40 -26.56 -6.79
N HIS A 387 1.11 -25.96 -7.96
CA HIS A 387 2.12 -25.64 -8.97
C HIS A 387 2.63 -24.20 -8.77
N ILE A 388 2.47 -23.28 -9.73
CA ILE A 388 3.09 -21.94 -9.72
C ILE A 388 2.21 -20.87 -9.04
N GLY A 389 2.74 -20.03 -8.15
CA GLY A 389 2.05 -18.77 -7.77
C GLY A 389 0.91 -18.93 -6.75
N ALA A 390 1.14 -19.64 -5.66
CA ALA A 390 0.15 -19.76 -4.57
C ALA A 390 0.31 -18.61 -3.57
N ILE A 391 -0.81 -17.96 -3.21
CA ILE A 391 -0.88 -16.90 -2.19
C ILE A 391 -1.67 -17.40 -0.99
N VAL A 392 -1.05 -17.40 0.20
CA VAL A 392 -1.69 -17.77 1.47
C VAL A 392 -1.55 -16.60 2.43
N ARG A 393 -2.62 -15.83 2.64
CA ARG A 393 -2.52 -14.61 3.45
C ARG A 393 -3.68 -14.28 4.37
N GLY A 394 -3.39 -13.57 5.45
CA GLY A 394 -4.43 -13.06 6.36
C GLY A 394 -5.20 -14.16 7.10
N ASN A 395 -4.75 -15.42 7.07
CA ASN A 395 -5.45 -16.52 7.72
C ASN A 395 -5.13 -16.56 9.22
N ASN A 396 -6.11 -16.96 10.01
CA ASN A 396 -5.94 -17.31 11.42
C ASN A 396 -5.90 -18.85 11.55
N VAL A 397 -4.74 -19.42 11.85
CA VAL A 397 -4.53 -20.88 11.90
C VAL A 397 -4.12 -21.28 13.30
N HIS A 398 -4.92 -22.12 13.97
CA HIS A 398 -4.62 -22.46 15.36
C HIS A 398 -5.10 -23.82 15.85
N ASN A 399 -4.57 -24.25 17.00
CA ASN A 399 -4.90 -25.53 17.64
C ASN A 399 -4.71 -26.74 16.72
N PHE A 400 -3.73 -26.70 15.82
CA PHE A 400 -3.34 -27.85 15.00
C PHE A 400 -2.04 -28.48 15.48
N PHE A 401 -1.72 -29.65 14.92
CA PHE A 401 -0.41 -30.25 15.16
C PHE A 401 0.64 -29.50 14.35
N ASN A 402 0.40 -29.32 13.04
CA ASN A 402 1.20 -28.47 12.15
C ASN A 402 0.36 -27.29 11.64
N GLY A 403 0.98 -26.14 11.44
CA GLY A 403 0.32 -24.92 10.96
C GLY A 403 0.14 -24.92 9.44
N ILE A 404 1.04 -24.23 8.73
CA ILE A 404 1.05 -24.11 7.26
C ILE A 404 2.23 -24.89 6.68
N TYR A 405 1.93 -25.88 5.86
CA TYR A 405 2.88 -26.72 5.15
C TYR A 405 2.96 -26.33 3.67
N THR A 406 4.17 -26.17 3.13
CA THR A 406 4.35 -25.93 1.69
C THR A 406 5.40 -26.86 1.09
N GLY A 407 5.16 -27.30 -0.15
CA GLY A 407 6.04 -28.24 -0.86
C GLY A 407 5.65 -29.69 -0.65
N SER A 408 6.62 -30.60 -0.54
CA SER A 408 6.34 -32.04 -0.38
C SER A 408 7.56 -32.83 0.08
N SER A 409 7.41 -33.54 1.20
CA SER A 409 8.36 -34.53 1.71
C SER A 409 8.51 -35.75 0.81
N GLY A 410 7.52 -36.04 -0.05
CA GLY A 410 7.57 -37.13 -1.02
C GLY A 410 8.27 -36.78 -2.34
N ALA A 411 8.49 -35.49 -2.61
CA ALA A 411 9.03 -34.99 -3.86
C ALA A 411 10.17 -33.98 -3.63
N LEU A 412 11.08 -34.32 -2.70
CA LEU A 412 12.11 -33.41 -2.20
C LEU A 412 12.90 -32.69 -3.28
N GLY A 413 13.26 -33.35 -4.39
CA GLY A 413 14.06 -32.75 -5.46
C GLY A 413 13.28 -32.20 -6.65
N ASN A 414 11.93 -32.19 -6.61
CA ASN A 414 11.13 -31.78 -7.76
C ASN A 414 10.83 -30.26 -7.72
N PRO A 415 11.48 -29.44 -8.59
CA PRO A 415 11.32 -27.99 -8.57
C PRO A 415 9.96 -27.50 -9.08
N ALA A 416 9.12 -28.39 -9.63
CA ALA A 416 7.77 -28.06 -10.07
C ALA A 416 6.72 -28.17 -8.96
N VAL A 417 7.04 -28.82 -7.83
CA VAL A 417 6.09 -28.98 -6.71
C VAL A 417 6.19 -27.77 -5.81
N ALA A 418 5.10 -27.00 -5.74
CA ALA A 418 4.98 -25.70 -5.10
C ALA A 418 6.11 -24.78 -5.57
N PHE A 419 5.93 -24.17 -6.73
CA PHE A 419 6.86 -23.20 -7.27
C PHE A 419 6.30 -21.79 -7.04
N ASP A 420 7.12 -20.85 -6.60
CA ASP A 420 6.74 -19.46 -6.40
C ASP A 420 5.51 -19.28 -5.48
N ALA A 421 5.64 -19.62 -4.20
CA ALA A 421 4.58 -19.42 -3.21
C ALA A 421 4.83 -18.16 -2.35
N ASP A 422 3.78 -17.44 -1.95
CA ASP A 422 3.84 -16.26 -1.07
C ASP A 422 2.88 -16.45 0.12
N ILE A 423 3.44 -16.65 1.31
CA ILE A 423 2.76 -16.97 2.56
C ILE A 423 3.00 -15.83 3.53
N TYR A 424 1.98 -15.00 3.77
CA TYR A 424 2.19 -13.75 4.50
C TYR A 424 1.00 -13.21 5.28
N ASP A 425 1.24 -12.33 6.25
CA ASP A 425 0.20 -11.75 7.10
C ASP A 425 -0.71 -12.80 7.78
N ASN A 426 -0.24 -14.03 7.96
CA ASN A 426 -1.00 -15.05 8.68
C ASN A 426 -0.73 -14.93 10.18
N TYR A 427 -1.78 -15.11 10.97
CA TYR A 427 -1.65 -15.32 12.40
C TYR A 427 -1.72 -16.82 12.70
N ILE A 428 -0.61 -17.40 13.16
CA ILE A 428 -0.47 -18.83 13.37
C ILE A 428 -0.18 -19.04 14.85
N HIS A 429 -1.08 -19.69 15.58
CA HIS A 429 -0.90 -19.80 17.03
C HIS A 429 -1.36 -21.12 17.63
N ASP A 430 -0.88 -21.43 18.83
CA ASP A 430 -1.28 -22.63 19.55
C ASP A 430 -1.02 -23.92 18.73
N ILE A 431 0.18 -24.02 18.13
CA ILE A 431 0.59 -25.14 17.27
C ILE A 431 1.49 -26.12 18.03
N SER A 432 1.16 -27.42 17.97
CA SER A 432 1.84 -28.44 18.78
C SER A 432 3.19 -28.93 18.24
N ASP A 433 3.50 -28.71 16.96
CA ASP A 433 4.77 -29.04 16.31
C ASP A 433 5.28 -27.86 15.47
N ASP A 434 5.27 -27.94 14.14
CA ASP A 434 5.85 -26.93 13.26
C ASP A 434 4.77 -25.92 12.77
N ALA A 435 4.92 -24.62 13.11
CA ALA A 435 3.95 -23.59 12.71
C ALA A 435 4.04 -23.23 11.22
N LEU A 436 5.26 -23.05 10.69
CA LEU A 436 5.54 -23.03 9.25
C LEU A 436 6.46 -24.19 8.90
N GLU A 437 6.07 -24.96 7.88
CA GLU A 437 6.78 -26.18 7.46
C GLU A 437 7.03 -26.15 5.93
N PRO A 438 7.99 -25.33 5.46
CA PRO A 438 8.53 -25.48 4.11
C PRO A 438 9.39 -26.73 3.98
N GLU A 439 9.00 -27.62 3.07
CA GLU A 439 9.75 -28.86 2.80
C GLU A 439 9.85 -29.21 1.32
N GLY A 440 11.04 -29.69 0.92
CA GLY A 440 11.35 -30.10 -0.44
C GLY A 440 12.02 -28.98 -1.24
N ALA A 441 11.71 -28.90 -2.54
CA ALA A 441 12.40 -27.99 -3.45
C ALA A 441 12.22 -26.51 -3.08
N CYS A 442 10.99 -26.12 -2.68
CA CYS A 442 10.65 -24.77 -2.20
C CYS A 442 11.20 -23.65 -3.09
N VAL A 443 11.08 -23.79 -4.41
CA VAL A 443 11.67 -22.84 -5.36
C VAL A 443 10.90 -21.51 -5.27
N ASN A 444 11.59 -20.49 -4.76
CA ASN A 444 11.05 -19.14 -4.56
C ASN A 444 9.86 -19.06 -3.58
N HIS A 445 9.88 -19.86 -2.51
CA HIS A 445 8.90 -19.76 -1.44
C HIS A 445 9.18 -18.56 -0.54
N ARG A 446 8.21 -17.65 -0.39
CA ARG A 446 8.32 -16.46 0.45
C ARG A 446 7.42 -16.58 1.66
N PHE A 447 8.01 -16.60 2.85
CA PHE A 447 7.31 -16.50 4.13
C PHE A 447 7.61 -15.14 4.71
N ARG A 448 6.65 -14.21 4.64
CA ARG A 448 6.89 -12.82 5.03
C ARG A 448 5.82 -12.30 5.97
N ASP A 449 6.18 -11.41 6.87
CA ASP A 449 5.21 -10.63 7.65
C ASP A 449 4.20 -11.50 8.46
N ASN A 450 4.56 -12.76 8.77
CA ASN A 450 3.69 -13.67 9.54
C ASN A 450 3.89 -13.46 11.05
N ILE A 451 2.82 -13.61 11.83
CA ILE A 451 2.86 -13.63 13.29
C ILE A 451 2.65 -15.07 13.75
N ILE A 452 3.68 -15.65 14.35
CA ILE A 452 3.65 -16.98 14.95
C ILE A 452 3.72 -16.83 16.47
N ASP A 453 2.77 -17.41 17.19
CA ASP A 453 2.74 -17.35 18.66
C ASP A 453 2.40 -18.69 19.31
N SER A 454 3.08 -19.04 20.41
CA SER A 454 2.74 -20.22 21.21
C SER A 454 2.79 -21.52 20.39
N SER A 455 3.94 -21.80 19.78
CA SER A 455 4.19 -23.04 19.02
C SER A 455 5.29 -23.91 19.65
N PHE A 456 5.42 -25.17 19.23
CA PHE A 456 6.63 -25.93 19.55
C PHE A 456 7.82 -25.44 18.72
N VAL A 457 7.63 -25.28 17.42
CA VAL A 457 8.60 -24.69 16.47
C VAL A 457 7.98 -23.54 15.70
N GLY A 458 8.73 -22.47 15.50
CA GLY A 458 8.32 -21.37 14.60
C GLY A 458 8.34 -21.79 13.13
N VAL A 459 9.55 -21.93 12.57
CA VAL A 459 9.76 -22.32 11.16
C VAL A 459 10.66 -23.56 11.08
N SER A 460 10.20 -24.57 10.36
CA SER A 460 10.90 -25.85 10.13
C SER A 460 11.40 -25.92 8.69
N LEU A 461 12.71 -25.79 8.52
CA LEU A 461 13.42 -25.82 7.23
C LEU A 461 14.01 -27.22 7.02
N ALA A 462 13.17 -28.20 6.69
CA ALA A 462 13.45 -29.62 6.92
C ALA A 462 12.97 -30.60 5.82
N PRO A 463 13.64 -30.71 4.66
CA PRO A 463 14.73 -29.87 4.19
C PRO A 463 14.27 -28.84 3.16
N ILE A 464 15.10 -27.83 2.94
CA ILE A 464 15.08 -27.02 1.71
C ILE A 464 16.14 -27.59 0.77
N SER A 465 15.73 -28.16 -0.36
CA SER A 465 16.63 -28.86 -1.29
C SER A 465 17.08 -28.03 -2.49
N GLN A 466 16.40 -26.93 -2.81
CA GLN A 466 16.79 -26.03 -3.91
C GLN A 466 16.69 -24.54 -3.54
N GLY A 467 15.51 -24.09 -3.12
CA GLY A 467 15.26 -22.67 -2.83
C GLY A 467 15.25 -21.78 -4.09
N PRO A 468 15.42 -20.45 -3.94
CA PRO A 468 15.56 -19.76 -2.68
C PRO A 468 14.26 -19.80 -1.85
N THR A 469 14.37 -20.11 -0.56
CA THR A 469 13.29 -19.91 0.42
C THR A 469 13.57 -18.64 1.21
N TRP A 470 12.56 -17.81 1.43
CA TRP A 470 12.67 -16.54 2.14
C TRP A 470 11.87 -16.60 3.45
N VAL A 471 12.48 -16.17 4.55
CA VAL A 471 11.81 -15.92 5.83
C VAL A 471 12.07 -14.46 6.17
N LEU A 472 11.05 -13.61 6.07
CA LEU A 472 11.19 -12.15 6.08
C LEU A 472 10.24 -11.53 7.11
N ARG A 473 10.68 -10.59 7.94
CA ARG A 473 9.78 -9.75 8.77
C ARG A 473 8.75 -10.51 9.61
N SER A 474 9.00 -11.77 9.91
CA SER A 474 8.08 -12.58 10.70
C SER A 474 8.39 -12.42 12.18
N VAL A 475 7.34 -12.39 12.99
CA VAL A 475 7.42 -12.38 14.45
C VAL A 475 7.16 -13.79 14.95
N ILE A 476 8.06 -14.33 15.77
CA ILE A 476 7.98 -15.70 16.30
C ILE A 476 8.10 -15.64 17.82
N SER A 477 6.98 -15.73 18.53
CA SER A 477 6.92 -15.56 19.98
C SER A 477 6.42 -16.78 20.73
N ASN A 478 6.79 -16.88 22.01
CA ASN A 478 6.30 -17.91 22.94
C ASN A 478 6.53 -19.36 22.47
N TYR A 479 7.52 -19.58 21.60
CA TYR A 479 7.86 -20.94 21.18
C TYR A 479 8.51 -21.72 22.32
N THR A 480 8.23 -23.02 22.38
CA THR A 480 8.68 -23.89 23.49
C THR A 480 9.85 -24.80 23.12
N SER A 481 10.26 -24.84 21.85
CA SER A 481 11.41 -25.64 21.40
C SER A 481 12.48 -24.83 20.67
N ARG A 482 12.14 -24.18 19.55
CA ARG A 482 13.03 -23.26 18.82
C ARG A 482 12.22 -22.36 17.89
N SER A 483 12.73 -21.17 17.57
CA SER A 483 12.12 -20.32 16.55
C SER A 483 12.42 -20.87 15.15
N ILE A 484 13.65 -21.29 14.89
CA ILE A 484 14.07 -21.87 13.61
C ILE A 484 14.65 -23.28 13.81
N LYS A 485 14.16 -24.26 13.06
CA LYS A 485 14.62 -25.65 13.06
C LYS A 485 15.20 -25.99 11.69
N TRP A 486 16.39 -26.57 11.68
CA TRP A 486 17.00 -27.14 10.48
C TRP A 486 17.15 -28.65 10.63
N ALA A 487 16.67 -29.40 9.63
CA ALA A 487 16.81 -30.85 9.60
C ALA A 487 16.93 -31.38 8.15
N LEU A 488 17.19 -32.68 8.04
CA LEU A 488 17.23 -33.43 6.77
C LEU A 488 18.23 -32.92 5.70
N ASN A 489 19.31 -32.25 6.13
CA ASN A 489 20.42 -31.76 5.30
C ASN A 489 20.02 -30.71 4.25
N SER A 490 19.29 -29.66 4.66
CA SER A 490 18.97 -28.51 3.80
C SER A 490 20.21 -27.95 3.11
N ASP A 491 20.18 -27.93 1.77
CA ASP A 491 21.28 -27.48 0.91
C ASP A 491 20.87 -26.42 -0.12
N GLY A 492 19.57 -26.19 -0.31
CA GLY A 492 19.03 -25.09 -1.10
C GLY A 492 19.30 -23.72 -0.48
N PHE A 493 19.18 -22.65 -1.29
CA PHE A 493 19.34 -21.29 -0.78
C PHE A 493 18.22 -20.91 0.19
N VAL A 494 18.58 -20.32 1.33
CA VAL A 494 17.61 -19.78 2.29
C VAL A 494 18.04 -18.39 2.75
N PHE A 495 17.14 -17.43 2.62
CA PHE A 495 17.32 -16.04 3.04
C PHE A 495 16.46 -15.78 4.28
N ILE A 496 17.08 -15.39 5.39
CA ILE A 496 16.37 -15.05 6.63
C ILE A 496 16.70 -13.59 6.97
N TYR A 497 15.77 -12.67 6.73
CA TYR A 497 15.99 -11.23 6.94
C TYR A 497 14.94 -10.58 7.81
N HIS A 498 15.37 -9.67 8.69
CA HIS A 498 14.44 -8.84 9.47
C HIS A 498 13.43 -9.64 10.29
N ASN A 499 13.74 -10.82 10.81
CA ASN A 499 12.77 -11.54 11.67
C ASN A 499 13.00 -11.19 13.13
N THR A 500 11.93 -11.23 13.93
CA THR A 500 12.00 -11.08 15.38
C THR A 500 11.52 -12.35 16.05
N SER A 501 12.38 -13.01 16.83
CA SER A 501 11.99 -14.16 17.64
C SER A 501 12.23 -13.91 19.13
N TRP A 502 11.29 -14.37 19.95
CA TRP A 502 11.34 -14.17 21.39
C TRP A 502 10.73 -15.34 22.17
N THR A 503 11.44 -15.83 23.18
CA THR A 503 10.86 -16.73 24.19
C THR A 503 11.43 -16.44 25.58
N ASN A 504 10.62 -16.73 26.61
CA ASN A 504 11.04 -16.79 28.00
C ASN A 504 10.98 -18.22 28.58
N ALA A 505 10.59 -19.20 27.76
CA ALA A 505 10.56 -20.61 28.17
C ALA A 505 11.97 -21.04 28.58
N SER A 506 12.07 -21.85 29.63
CA SER A 506 13.36 -22.17 30.25
C SER A 506 14.22 -23.10 29.38
N ASN A 507 15.48 -22.74 29.17
CA ASN A 507 16.48 -23.52 28.44
C ASN A 507 16.04 -23.88 27.01
N VAL A 508 15.51 -22.90 26.29
CA VAL A 508 15.04 -23.03 24.91
C VAL A 508 15.98 -22.27 23.98
N ASN A 509 16.49 -22.95 22.95
CA ASN A 509 17.41 -22.35 21.97
C ASN A 509 16.62 -21.45 21.00
N ALA A 510 17.25 -20.43 20.42
CA ALA A 510 16.58 -19.68 19.35
C ALA A 510 16.55 -20.52 18.07
N MET A 511 17.69 -21.09 17.68
CA MET A 511 17.79 -21.90 16.47
C MET A 511 18.54 -23.22 16.74
N ASP A 512 18.00 -24.32 16.19
CA ASP A 512 18.64 -25.64 16.25
C ASP A 512 18.96 -26.17 14.85
N LEU A 513 20.20 -26.63 14.69
CA LEU A 513 20.66 -27.36 13.52
C LEU A 513 20.83 -28.84 13.90
N ILE A 514 19.84 -29.64 13.50
CA ILE A 514 19.78 -31.09 13.77
C ILE A 514 20.64 -31.84 12.74
N THR A 515 20.73 -31.32 11.52
CA THR A 515 21.60 -31.78 10.44
C THR A 515 22.44 -30.61 9.90
N PRO A 516 23.58 -30.87 9.25
CA PRO A 516 24.35 -29.81 8.59
C PRO A 516 23.51 -29.03 7.57
N ILE A 517 23.83 -27.76 7.39
CA ILE A 517 23.14 -26.87 6.44
C ILE A 517 24.12 -26.22 5.47
N ARG A 518 23.61 -25.80 4.31
CA ARG A 518 24.38 -25.02 3.35
C ARG A 518 23.56 -23.85 2.80
N ASN A 519 24.26 -22.86 2.23
CA ASN A 519 23.67 -21.80 1.43
C ASN A 519 22.61 -20.95 2.15
N SER A 520 22.74 -20.81 3.48
CA SER A 520 21.88 -19.90 4.26
C SER A 520 22.51 -18.52 4.40
N VAL A 521 21.71 -17.48 4.25
CA VAL A 521 22.12 -16.08 4.43
C VAL A 521 21.19 -15.42 5.44
N MET A 522 21.76 -14.75 6.44
CA MET A 522 20.99 -14.12 7.52
C MET A 522 21.46 -12.70 7.78
N ARG A 523 20.55 -11.73 7.80
CA ARG A 523 20.82 -10.31 8.08
C ARG A 523 19.68 -9.68 8.87
N ASN A 524 20.02 -8.76 9.77
CA ASN A 524 19.06 -7.89 10.46
C ASN A 524 17.98 -8.62 11.27
N ASN A 525 18.22 -9.84 11.75
CA ASN A 525 17.26 -10.55 12.60
C ASN A 525 17.52 -10.28 14.08
N ILE A 526 16.47 -10.33 14.90
CA ILE A 526 16.57 -10.40 16.36
C ILE A 526 16.19 -11.81 16.84
N PHE A 527 17.09 -12.45 17.56
CA PHE A 527 16.85 -13.70 18.26
C PHE A 527 17.00 -13.49 19.77
N GLN A 528 15.92 -13.70 20.52
CA GLN A 528 15.96 -13.75 21.97
C GLN A 528 15.59 -15.13 22.50
N SER A 529 16.50 -15.75 23.25
CA SER A 529 16.32 -17.09 23.82
C SER A 529 16.83 -17.21 25.26
N THR A 530 16.58 -18.35 25.91
CA THR A 530 17.12 -18.65 27.25
C THR A 530 18.14 -19.78 27.25
N GLY A 531 18.19 -20.57 26.17
CA GLY A 531 19.18 -21.58 25.86
C GLY A 531 20.29 -21.00 24.99
N TYR A 532 20.88 -21.80 24.10
CA TYR A 532 21.81 -21.28 23.11
C TYR A 532 21.12 -20.24 22.20
N ALA A 533 21.87 -19.22 21.78
CA ALA A 533 21.47 -18.36 20.68
C ALA A 533 21.19 -19.22 19.44
N PHE A 534 22.13 -20.09 19.09
CA PHE A 534 21.89 -21.23 18.21
C PHE A 534 22.76 -22.43 18.58
N ALA A 535 22.29 -23.62 18.21
CA ALA A 535 23.01 -24.87 18.47
C ALA A 535 23.05 -25.79 17.25
N GLU A 536 24.26 -26.09 16.79
CA GLU A 536 24.53 -27.15 15.83
C GLU A 536 25.09 -28.39 16.54
N THR A 537 24.33 -29.48 16.45
CA THR A 537 24.70 -30.78 17.02
C THR A 537 25.56 -31.67 16.10
N PRO A 538 25.48 -31.59 14.76
CA PRO A 538 26.41 -32.26 13.85
C PRO A 538 27.62 -31.38 13.46
N THR A 539 28.39 -31.84 12.48
CA THR A 539 29.48 -31.10 11.83
C THR A 539 29.32 -31.22 10.31
N GLY A 540 29.70 -30.21 9.53
CA GLY A 540 29.71 -30.23 8.06
C GLY A 540 28.94 -29.10 7.38
N SER A 541 28.50 -28.09 8.14
CA SER A 541 27.84 -26.90 7.62
C SER A 541 28.83 -26.03 6.83
N THR A 542 28.42 -25.57 5.65
CA THR A 542 29.32 -24.85 4.73
C THR A 542 28.57 -23.82 3.89
N ARG A 543 29.27 -22.79 3.38
CA ARG A 543 28.68 -21.76 2.52
C ARG A 543 27.50 -21.01 3.17
N ASN A 544 27.52 -20.88 4.48
CA ASN A 544 26.59 -20.03 5.21
C ASN A 544 27.21 -18.64 5.37
N ASP A 545 26.39 -17.60 5.21
CA ASP A 545 26.79 -16.21 5.29
C ASP A 545 25.87 -15.46 6.26
N TRP A 546 26.23 -15.45 7.54
CA TRP A 546 25.44 -14.83 8.60
C TRP A 546 26.17 -13.60 9.13
N ASP A 547 25.48 -12.48 9.24
CA ASP A 547 26.05 -11.22 9.73
C ASP A 547 24.97 -10.22 10.16
N ASN A 548 25.34 -9.19 10.91
CA ASN A 548 24.44 -8.09 11.32
C ASN A 548 23.14 -8.54 12.02
N ASN A 549 23.14 -9.70 12.69
CA ASN A 549 22.00 -10.15 13.50
C ASN A 549 22.23 -9.81 14.98
N ASN A 550 21.14 -9.69 15.74
CA ASN A 550 21.19 -9.60 17.19
C ASN A 550 20.82 -10.95 17.82
N TRP A 551 21.76 -11.56 18.53
CA TRP A 551 21.69 -12.86 19.18
C TRP A 551 21.72 -12.72 20.70
N TYR A 552 20.59 -12.39 21.29
CA TYR A 552 20.49 -12.26 22.75
C TYR A 552 20.09 -13.58 23.41
N THR A 553 20.86 -14.01 24.41
CA THR A 553 20.51 -15.13 25.28
C THR A 553 20.63 -14.74 26.75
N THR A 554 19.75 -15.28 27.60
CA THR A 554 19.85 -15.11 29.05
C THR A 554 20.87 -16.03 29.72
N ARG A 555 21.66 -16.81 28.95
CA ARG A 555 22.73 -17.63 29.51
C ARG A 555 23.78 -16.74 30.18
N GLY A 556 24.36 -17.24 31.28
CA GLY A 556 25.43 -16.52 31.97
C GLY A 556 26.69 -16.47 31.10
N ALA A 557 27.41 -15.35 31.14
CA ALA A 557 28.60 -15.09 30.33
C ALA A 557 29.75 -16.11 30.45
N SER A 558 29.76 -16.95 31.49
CA SER A 558 30.73 -18.04 31.65
C SER A 558 30.36 -19.31 30.88
N LEU A 559 29.12 -19.42 30.39
CA LEU A 559 28.63 -20.53 29.58
C LEU A 559 28.70 -20.18 28.09
N PRO A 560 28.84 -21.17 27.19
CA PRO A 560 28.75 -20.91 25.77
C PRO A 560 27.37 -20.40 25.37
N HIS A 561 27.32 -19.26 24.67
CA HIS A 561 26.11 -18.69 24.07
C HIS A 561 25.78 -19.34 22.74
N PHE A 562 26.82 -19.75 22.01
CA PHE A 562 26.72 -20.38 20.69
C PHE A 562 27.31 -21.78 20.73
N LEU A 563 26.69 -22.71 20.02
CA LEU A 563 27.27 -24.02 19.71
C LEU A 563 27.30 -24.16 18.18
N TRP A 564 28.49 -24.16 17.60
CA TRP A 564 28.71 -24.31 16.15
C TRP A 564 29.66 -25.46 15.90
N GLU A 565 29.33 -26.39 15.00
CA GLU A 565 30.17 -27.56 14.69
C GLU A 565 30.62 -28.32 15.96
N LYS A 566 29.70 -28.52 16.91
CA LYS A 566 29.93 -29.12 18.25
C LYS A 566 30.89 -28.36 19.18
N ARG A 567 31.31 -27.15 18.82
CA ARG A 567 32.20 -26.31 19.64
C ARG A 567 31.42 -25.16 20.26
N GLY A 568 31.62 -24.97 21.56
CA GLY A 568 31.02 -23.86 22.31
C GLY A 568 31.83 -22.57 22.18
N TYR A 569 31.12 -21.45 22.06
CA TYR A 569 31.66 -20.09 22.06
C TYR A 569 30.86 -19.24 23.05
N ASN A 570 31.55 -18.54 23.94
CA ASN A 570 30.91 -17.74 24.99
C ASN A 570 30.47 -16.36 24.50
N THR A 571 31.03 -15.88 23.39
CA THR A 571 30.67 -14.58 22.81
C THR A 571 30.70 -14.64 21.29
N ILE A 572 30.01 -13.70 20.65
CA ILE A 572 29.94 -13.56 19.21
C ILE A 572 31.31 -13.22 18.62
N ALA A 573 32.14 -12.48 19.36
CA ALA A 573 33.53 -12.20 18.99
C ALA A 573 34.38 -13.48 18.90
N GLN A 574 34.17 -14.44 19.81
CA GLN A 574 34.86 -15.74 19.75
C GLN A 574 34.35 -16.58 18.58
N LEU A 575 33.04 -16.55 18.30
CA LEU A 575 32.44 -17.22 17.15
C LEU A 575 33.04 -16.65 15.85
N CYS A 576 32.92 -15.34 15.60
CA CYS A 576 33.46 -14.68 14.41
C CYS A 576 34.95 -14.97 14.19
N ALA A 577 35.77 -14.90 15.25
CA ALA A 577 37.20 -15.18 15.14
C ALA A 577 37.49 -16.61 14.65
N ALA A 578 36.62 -17.57 14.96
CA ALA A 578 36.79 -18.97 14.59
C ALA A 578 36.10 -19.36 13.27
N THR A 579 34.96 -18.76 12.94
CA THR A 579 34.07 -19.22 11.86
C THR A 579 33.87 -18.20 10.75
N ARG A 580 34.16 -16.92 11.01
CA ARG A 580 33.79 -15.75 10.18
C ARG A 580 32.28 -15.47 10.09
N LEU A 581 31.45 -16.18 10.86
CA LEU A 581 30.03 -15.85 10.99
C LEU A 581 29.84 -14.74 12.03
N GLU A 582 28.86 -13.87 11.78
CA GLU A 582 28.41 -12.82 12.70
C GLU A 582 29.53 -11.87 13.16
N CYS A 583 30.39 -11.47 12.23
CA CYS A 583 31.49 -10.56 12.55
C CYS A 583 31.05 -9.12 12.83
N ASN A 584 29.85 -8.75 12.38
CA ASN A 584 29.13 -7.52 12.70
C ASN A 584 27.82 -7.83 13.46
N GLY A 585 27.72 -9.02 14.08
CA GLY A 585 26.57 -9.39 14.92
C GLY A 585 26.67 -8.82 16.34
N TYR A 586 25.55 -8.83 17.05
CA TYR A 586 25.39 -8.26 18.39
C TYR A 586 24.80 -9.28 19.37
N GLU A 587 25.00 -9.04 20.67
CA GLU A 587 24.43 -9.85 21.77
C GLU A 587 23.64 -8.95 22.75
N ASP A 588 23.14 -7.81 22.27
CA ASP A 588 22.49 -6.80 23.10
C ASP A 588 21.04 -7.19 23.44
N ILE A 589 20.59 -6.84 24.64
CA ILE A 589 19.16 -6.96 25.00
C ILE A 589 18.33 -6.22 23.94
N PRO A 590 17.33 -6.87 23.31
CA PRO A 590 16.63 -6.27 22.18
C PRO A 590 15.93 -4.94 22.44
N GLY A 591 15.45 -4.72 23.67
CA GLY A 591 14.75 -3.48 24.02
C GLY A 591 13.35 -3.37 23.42
N PHE A 592 12.57 -4.46 23.43
CA PHE A 592 11.17 -4.46 23.00
C PHE A 592 10.26 -3.70 23.97
N ALA A 593 9.17 -3.11 23.45
CA ALA A 593 8.21 -2.35 24.24
C ALA A 593 7.45 -3.19 25.28
N ASN A 594 6.85 -4.32 24.86
CA ASN A 594 6.15 -5.24 25.77
C ASN A 594 6.03 -6.64 25.15
N PRO A 595 7.13 -7.43 25.13
CA PRO A 595 7.14 -8.71 24.42
C PRO A 595 6.23 -9.77 25.08
N GLN A 596 6.01 -9.72 26.41
CA GLN A 596 5.03 -10.57 27.09
C GLN A 596 3.60 -10.29 26.64
N GLY A 597 3.30 -9.02 26.32
CA GLY A 597 2.04 -8.59 25.73
C GLY A 597 2.00 -8.67 24.20
N ARG A 598 2.96 -9.35 23.57
CA ARG A 598 3.10 -9.49 22.10
C ARG A 598 3.37 -8.19 21.34
N ASN A 599 3.85 -7.15 22.01
CA ASN A 599 4.36 -5.95 21.34
C ASN A 599 5.89 -6.04 21.22
N PHE A 600 6.34 -6.25 19.99
CA PHE A 600 7.75 -6.39 19.62
C PHE A 600 8.30 -5.16 18.89
N GLU A 601 7.59 -4.04 18.90
CA GLU A 601 8.17 -2.75 18.51
C GLU A 601 9.36 -2.43 19.40
N LEU A 602 10.37 -1.79 18.82
CA LEU A 602 11.55 -1.35 19.54
C LEU A 602 11.22 -0.13 20.41
N LEU A 603 11.71 -0.11 21.64
CA LEU A 603 11.73 1.13 22.43
C LEU A 603 12.67 2.14 21.77
N PRO A 604 12.44 3.46 21.90
CA PRO A 604 13.38 4.48 21.37
C PRO A 604 14.80 4.36 21.91
N SER A 605 15.00 3.72 23.06
CA SER A 605 16.31 3.42 23.64
C SER A 605 16.92 2.09 23.15
N SER A 606 16.26 1.40 22.23
CA SER A 606 16.70 0.09 21.76
C SER A 606 18.03 0.23 21.03
N PRO A 607 18.99 -0.68 21.28
CA PRO A 607 20.21 -0.72 20.50
C PRO A 607 19.94 -1.09 19.03
N ASN A 608 18.81 -1.73 18.70
CA ASN A 608 18.55 -2.28 17.38
C ASN A 608 18.07 -1.26 16.34
N ILE A 609 17.89 0.01 16.74
CA ILE A 609 17.54 1.11 15.84
C ILE A 609 18.76 1.53 15.03
N ASP A 610 18.58 1.86 13.75
CA ASP A 610 19.60 2.41 12.85
C ASP A 610 20.88 1.55 12.74
N ARG A 611 20.72 0.22 12.85
CA ARG A 611 21.85 -0.72 12.99
C ARG A 611 21.91 -1.81 11.92
N GLY A 612 20.80 -2.06 11.25
CA GLY A 612 20.69 -3.02 10.17
C GLY A 612 21.51 -2.63 8.95
N VAL A 613 21.86 -3.63 8.16
CA VAL A 613 22.50 -3.44 6.86
C VAL A 613 21.45 -3.25 5.77
N MET A 614 21.74 -2.42 4.77
CA MET A 614 20.93 -2.33 3.57
C MET A 614 20.95 -3.63 2.77
N ILE A 615 19.77 -4.09 2.38
CA ILE A 615 19.53 -5.25 1.53
C ILE A 615 18.65 -4.77 0.39
N SER A 616 19.27 -4.55 -0.78
CA SER A 616 18.58 -3.99 -1.95
C SER A 616 17.30 -4.75 -2.29
N GLY A 617 16.20 -4.01 -2.51
CA GLY A 617 14.89 -4.57 -2.80
C GLY A 617 14.14 -5.15 -1.60
N ILE A 618 14.70 -5.12 -0.39
CA ILE A 618 14.08 -5.67 0.83
C ILE A 618 13.75 -4.57 1.85
N ASN A 619 14.70 -3.67 2.11
CA ASN A 619 14.59 -2.61 3.13
C ASN A 619 14.99 -1.23 2.59
N ASP A 620 14.73 -0.97 1.30
CA ASP A 620 15.11 0.28 0.63
C ASP A 620 14.45 1.54 1.22
N SER A 621 13.37 1.39 1.99
CA SER A 621 12.53 2.47 2.52
C SER A 621 12.57 2.58 4.05
N PHE A 622 13.76 2.44 4.65
CA PHE A 622 13.97 2.64 6.08
C PHE A 622 13.93 4.12 6.50
N LYS A 623 13.85 4.37 7.80
CA LYS A 623 13.94 5.72 8.40
C LYS A 623 15.20 5.82 9.25
N GLY A 624 15.75 7.02 9.36
CA GLY A 624 16.98 7.27 10.12
C GLY A 624 18.26 7.07 9.29
N SER A 625 19.31 6.60 9.94
CA SER A 625 20.65 6.41 9.37
C SER A 625 20.90 5.01 8.80
N ALA A 626 20.15 4.00 9.23
CA ALA A 626 20.18 2.64 8.67
C ALA A 626 18.84 1.92 8.95
N PRO A 627 18.52 0.80 8.28
CA PRO A 627 17.40 -0.04 8.67
C PRO A 627 17.49 -0.49 10.12
N ASP A 628 16.35 -0.76 10.75
CA ASP A 628 16.32 -1.35 12.08
C ASP A 628 16.54 -2.87 12.00
N VAL A 629 17.16 -3.44 13.03
CA VAL A 629 17.26 -4.90 13.17
C VAL A 629 15.93 -5.42 13.72
N GLY A 630 15.37 -6.48 13.12
CA GLY A 630 14.11 -7.10 13.51
C GLY A 630 12.98 -6.87 12.50
N ALA A 631 11.78 -7.33 12.86
CA ALA A 631 10.58 -7.34 12.01
C ALA A 631 9.96 -5.97 11.75
N TYR A 632 10.21 -5.01 12.62
CA TYR A 632 9.61 -3.69 12.55
C TYR A 632 10.69 -2.63 12.44
N GLU A 633 10.53 -1.74 11.47
CA GLU A 633 11.13 -0.41 11.51
C GLU A 633 10.39 0.41 12.57
N LEU A 634 11.12 1.06 13.47
CA LEU A 634 10.54 2.03 14.36
C LEU A 634 9.94 3.15 13.50
N ALA A 635 8.67 3.46 13.73
CA ALA A 635 8.07 4.67 13.17
C ALA A 635 8.82 5.88 13.74
N PHE A 636 9.84 6.33 13.02
CA PHE A 636 10.54 7.57 13.35
C PHE A 636 9.60 8.73 13.05
N ASP A 637 9.06 9.33 14.10
CA ASP A 637 8.43 10.65 14.03
C ASP A 637 9.56 11.69 14.09
N PRO A 638 10.01 12.25 12.95
CA PRO A 638 11.09 13.22 12.95
C PRO A 638 10.72 14.41 13.84
N LEU A 639 11.70 15.01 14.50
CA LEU A 639 11.43 16.21 15.29
C LEU A 639 10.93 17.34 14.35
N PRO A 640 9.90 18.11 14.75
CA PRO A 640 9.44 19.22 13.94
C PRO A 640 10.57 20.24 13.77
N THR A 641 10.68 20.85 12.59
CA THR A 641 11.68 21.90 12.28
C THR A 641 11.04 23.05 11.51
N VAL A 642 11.64 24.25 11.57
CA VAL A 642 11.22 25.40 10.76
C VAL A 642 11.85 25.30 9.38
N LEU A 643 11.02 25.21 8.33
CA LEU A 643 11.47 25.20 6.94
C LEU A 643 11.72 26.60 6.40
N SER A 644 10.86 27.57 6.76
CA SER A 644 11.00 28.95 6.28
C SER A 644 10.28 29.97 7.14
N SER A 645 10.76 31.22 7.08
CA SER A 645 10.09 32.45 7.50
C SER A 645 10.17 33.44 6.33
N ALA A 646 9.12 33.46 5.51
CA ALA A 646 9.08 34.14 4.20
C ALA A 646 8.14 35.35 4.22
N ARG A 647 8.41 36.37 3.40
CA ARG A 647 7.54 37.55 3.28
C ARG A 647 6.25 37.21 2.54
N ALA A 648 5.12 37.69 3.05
CA ALA A 648 3.81 37.52 2.40
C ALA A 648 3.30 38.79 1.67
N ASP A 649 3.90 39.95 1.94
CA ASP A 649 3.54 41.25 1.36
C ASP A 649 4.68 41.82 0.48
N THR A 650 4.41 42.94 -0.19
CA THR A 650 5.36 43.59 -1.10
C THR A 650 6.56 44.22 -0.36
N ASP A 651 7.73 44.17 -0.99
CA ASP A 651 8.98 44.76 -0.52
C ASP A 651 9.67 45.59 -1.63
N PRO A 652 10.21 46.80 -1.37
CA PRO A 652 10.17 47.57 -0.13
C PRO A 652 8.77 48.11 0.18
N THR A 653 8.51 48.43 1.46
CA THR A 653 7.17 48.81 1.94
C THR A 653 7.17 50.10 2.78
N SER A 654 6.08 50.87 2.68
CA SER A 654 5.78 51.98 3.61
C SER A 654 4.67 51.62 4.60
N ALA A 655 4.05 50.44 4.45
CA ALA A 655 2.89 50.01 5.23
C ALA A 655 3.17 50.01 6.74
N ALA A 656 2.14 50.24 7.56
CA ALA A 656 2.25 50.22 9.02
C ALA A 656 2.40 48.79 9.59
N SER A 657 2.01 47.77 8.82
CA SER A 657 2.12 46.36 9.16
C SER A 657 2.50 45.55 7.93
N VAL A 658 3.20 44.44 8.15
CA VAL A 658 3.56 43.43 7.17
C VAL A 658 3.36 42.02 7.73
N ASN A 659 3.22 41.04 6.86
CA ASN A 659 3.01 39.64 7.23
C ASN A 659 4.19 38.77 6.80
N PHE A 660 4.49 37.76 7.61
CA PHE A 660 5.37 36.65 7.26
C PHE A 660 4.56 35.34 7.22
N THR A 661 4.93 34.43 6.32
CA THR A 661 4.46 33.04 6.35
C THR A 661 5.58 32.17 6.91
N VAL A 662 5.32 31.52 8.04
CA VAL A 662 6.24 30.58 8.69
C VAL A 662 5.76 29.17 8.41
N THR A 663 6.64 28.31 7.91
CA THR A 663 6.32 26.93 7.52
C THR A 663 7.18 25.94 8.29
N PHE A 664 6.58 24.88 8.81
CA PHE A 664 7.23 23.79 9.55
C PHE A 664 7.31 22.52 8.70
N SER A 665 8.19 21.58 9.08
CA SER A 665 8.35 20.28 8.40
C SER A 665 7.13 19.38 8.48
N GLU A 666 6.28 19.62 9.46
CA GLU A 666 5.10 18.82 9.77
C GLU A 666 4.07 19.64 10.55
N ALA A 667 2.97 18.99 10.95
CA ALA A 667 1.90 19.65 11.69
C ALA A 667 2.33 19.92 13.13
N VAL A 668 2.26 21.17 13.56
CA VAL A 668 2.64 21.60 14.92
C VAL A 668 1.47 22.27 15.63
N SER A 669 1.59 22.36 16.95
CA SER A 669 0.69 23.05 17.86
C SER A 669 1.50 23.95 18.80
N GLY A 670 0.82 24.79 19.58
CA GLY A 670 1.48 25.66 20.56
C GLY A 670 2.06 26.97 20.00
N VAL A 671 2.09 27.15 18.67
CA VAL A 671 2.66 28.35 18.02
C VAL A 671 1.92 29.63 18.43
N ASP A 672 2.61 30.53 19.13
CA ASP A 672 2.06 31.80 19.61
C ASP A 672 3.04 33.00 19.48
N ASN A 673 2.64 34.18 19.98
CA ASN A 673 3.45 35.40 19.85
C ASN A 673 4.83 35.33 20.53
N THR A 674 5.01 34.46 21.54
CA THR A 674 6.25 34.31 22.28
C THR A 674 7.32 33.52 21.52
N ASP A 675 6.91 32.81 20.47
CA ASP A 675 7.80 32.05 19.58
C ASP A 675 8.43 32.90 18.48
N PHE A 676 8.18 34.21 18.47
CA PHE A 676 8.64 35.09 17.41
C PHE A 676 9.34 36.34 17.94
N LYS A 677 10.45 36.69 17.29
CA LYS A 677 11.22 37.90 17.58
C LYS A 677 11.44 38.72 16.33
N VAL A 678 11.01 39.97 16.38
CA VAL A 678 11.32 40.94 15.32
C VAL A 678 12.75 41.42 15.49
N VAL A 679 13.52 41.38 14.41
CA VAL A 679 14.87 41.95 14.34
C VAL A 679 14.84 43.17 13.41
N PRO A 680 14.73 44.39 13.98
CA PRO A 680 14.76 45.62 13.20
C PRO A 680 16.18 45.97 12.74
N GLY A 681 16.30 46.45 11.51
CA GLY A 681 17.51 47.07 10.98
C GLY A 681 17.75 48.48 11.54
N GLN A 682 18.95 49.01 11.30
CA GLN A 682 19.32 50.37 11.73
C GLN A 682 18.31 51.41 11.23
N GLY A 683 17.86 52.30 12.12
CA GLY A 683 16.96 53.40 11.78
C GLY A 683 15.46 53.13 11.98
N LEU A 684 15.06 51.86 12.22
CA LEU A 684 13.68 51.48 12.49
C LEU A 684 13.43 51.33 14.00
N THR A 685 12.39 51.97 14.53
CA THR A 685 12.02 51.87 15.95
C THR A 685 10.56 51.43 16.13
N GLY A 686 10.30 50.64 17.18
CA GLY A 686 8.93 50.25 17.57
C GLY A 686 8.32 49.07 16.80
N ALA A 687 9.07 48.39 15.93
CA ALA A 687 8.57 47.21 15.24
C ALA A 687 8.37 46.02 16.20
N SER A 688 7.22 45.34 16.13
CA SER A 688 6.91 44.18 16.98
C SER A 688 5.87 43.25 16.36
N VAL A 689 5.83 42.00 16.83
CA VAL A 689 4.78 41.04 16.47
C VAL A 689 3.44 41.53 17.02
N THR A 690 2.40 41.41 16.21
CA THR A 690 1.03 41.88 16.53
C THR A 690 0.00 40.76 16.51
N GLY A 691 0.28 39.66 15.81
CA GLY A 691 -0.58 38.47 15.84
C GLY A 691 0.01 37.31 15.07
N VAL A 692 -0.45 36.11 15.41
CA VAL A 692 -0.14 34.84 14.76
C VAL A 692 -1.47 34.18 14.42
N THR A 693 -1.64 33.73 13.16
CA THR A 693 -2.87 33.10 12.68
C THR A 693 -2.53 31.81 11.94
N PRO A 694 -3.07 30.64 12.35
CA PRO A 694 -2.85 29.39 11.63
C PRO A 694 -3.49 29.44 10.23
N VAL A 695 -2.75 28.98 9.22
CA VAL A 695 -3.23 28.78 7.85
C VAL A 695 -3.56 27.31 7.62
N SER A 696 -2.70 26.42 8.12
CA SER A 696 -2.88 24.96 8.16
C SER A 696 -2.12 24.39 9.36
N GLY A 697 -2.09 23.06 9.53
CA GLY A 697 -1.28 22.43 10.57
C GLY A 697 0.23 22.73 10.46
N THR A 698 0.74 23.01 9.26
CA THR A 698 2.19 23.21 9.00
C THR A 698 2.56 24.67 8.72
N ALA A 699 1.61 25.59 8.62
CA ALA A 699 1.86 26.95 8.16
C ALA A 699 1.07 28.01 8.94
N TYR A 700 1.75 29.10 9.29
CA TYR A 700 1.23 30.20 10.11
C TYR A 700 1.54 31.55 9.47
N THR A 701 0.57 32.48 9.49
CA THR A 701 0.78 33.88 9.14
C THR A 701 1.09 34.69 10.39
N VAL A 702 2.21 35.41 10.40
CA VAL A 702 2.66 36.26 11.52
C VAL A 702 2.66 37.72 11.10
N SER A 703 1.79 38.53 11.73
CA SER A 703 1.67 39.95 11.46
C SER A 703 2.62 40.77 12.32
N VAL A 704 3.41 41.64 11.70
CA VAL A 704 4.42 42.48 12.32
C VAL A 704 4.15 43.94 12.00
N ASN A 705 3.98 44.78 13.02
CA ASN A 705 3.97 46.22 12.79
C ASN A 705 5.39 46.69 12.46
N THR A 706 5.52 47.57 11.48
CA THR A 706 6.82 48.03 10.98
C THR A 706 7.38 49.22 11.73
N GLY A 707 6.67 49.74 12.74
CA GLY A 707 7.12 50.88 13.54
C GLY A 707 7.33 52.18 12.74
N ALA A 708 8.26 53.01 13.19
CA ALA A 708 8.61 54.31 12.64
C ALA A 708 10.05 54.37 12.12
N GLY A 709 10.30 55.26 11.14
CA GLY A 709 11.61 55.41 10.49
C GLY A 709 11.80 54.48 9.29
N ASN A 710 12.97 54.57 8.67
CA ASN A 710 13.37 53.70 7.57
C ASN A 710 14.35 52.64 8.11
N GLY A 711 14.31 51.43 7.57
CA GLY A 711 15.21 50.36 7.98
C GLY A 711 14.76 49.01 7.43
N THR A 712 15.01 47.94 8.15
CA THR A 712 14.56 46.60 7.76
C THR A 712 13.82 45.88 8.88
N VAL A 713 13.05 44.84 8.54
CA VAL A 713 12.34 43.96 9.49
C VAL A 713 12.60 42.52 9.07
N ARG A 714 13.19 41.72 9.96
CA ARG A 714 13.23 40.26 9.86
C ARG A 714 12.41 39.64 10.99
N LEU A 715 11.80 38.49 10.75
CA LEU A 715 11.11 37.70 11.76
C LEU A 715 11.91 36.41 12.04
N ASP A 716 12.44 36.31 13.25
CA ASP A 716 13.08 35.10 13.76
C ASP A 716 12.05 34.25 14.50
N VAL A 717 12.12 32.92 14.31
CA VAL A 717 11.41 31.95 15.14
C VAL A 717 12.31 31.61 16.32
N ILE A 718 11.79 31.77 17.53
CA ILE A 718 12.48 31.51 18.79
C ILE A 718 11.91 30.23 19.37
N ASP A 719 12.76 29.22 19.43
CA ASP A 719 12.41 27.97 20.08
C ASP A 719 12.51 28.10 21.62
N ASN A 720 11.42 27.77 22.29
CA ASN A 720 11.27 27.75 23.74
C ASN A 720 10.67 26.42 24.23
N ASP A 721 10.71 25.37 23.41
CA ASP A 721 10.08 24.06 23.62
C ASP A 721 8.53 24.06 23.69
N SER A 722 7.85 25.17 23.37
CA SER A 722 6.37 25.24 23.42
C SER A 722 5.69 24.83 22.10
N ILE A 723 6.42 24.83 20.98
CA ILE A 723 5.95 24.34 19.69
C ILE A 723 6.12 22.82 19.66
N LEU A 724 5.01 22.10 19.55
CA LEU A 724 4.98 20.63 19.67
C LEU A 724 4.34 19.96 18.44
N ASP A 725 4.86 18.81 18.03
CA ASP A 725 4.20 17.92 17.07
C ASP A 725 3.02 17.14 17.69
N SER A 726 2.48 16.17 16.95
CA SER A 726 1.40 15.28 17.44
C SER A 726 1.86 14.24 18.47
N GLY A 727 3.15 13.91 18.48
CA GLY A 727 3.82 13.06 19.47
C GLY A 727 4.25 13.79 20.75
N ALA A 728 3.94 15.09 20.85
CA ALA A 728 4.37 16.00 21.92
C ALA A 728 5.90 16.21 22.00
N GLN A 729 6.61 16.05 20.89
CA GLN A 729 8.02 16.38 20.76
C GLN A 729 8.18 17.87 20.41
N PRO A 730 9.06 18.60 21.12
CA PRO A 730 9.29 20.02 20.86
C PRO A 730 10.11 20.27 19.58
N LEU A 731 10.03 21.50 19.07
CA LEU A 731 10.76 21.98 17.89
C LEU A 731 12.26 21.69 17.98
N ALA A 732 12.77 20.86 17.06
CA ALA A 732 14.14 20.34 17.05
C ALA A 732 14.57 19.56 18.32
N GLY A 733 13.60 19.06 19.08
CA GLY A 733 13.82 18.22 20.26
C GLY A 733 13.98 19.03 21.54
N ALA A 734 14.08 18.35 22.69
CA ALA A 734 14.08 19.04 23.98
C ALA A 734 15.34 19.90 24.17
N GLY A 735 15.14 21.21 24.33
CA GLY A 735 16.19 22.15 24.73
C GLY A 735 16.06 23.52 24.07
N ALA A 736 15.44 24.46 24.77
CA ALA A 736 15.26 25.85 24.35
C ALA A 736 16.41 26.44 23.49
N GLY A 737 16.04 26.82 22.27
CA GLY A 737 16.88 27.52 21.31
C GLY A 737 17.53 26.61 20.27
N ASN A 738 17.42 25.28 20.41
CA ASN A 738 17.97 24.31 19.46
C ASN A 738 17.21 24.30 18.12
N GLY A 739 15.95 24.75 18.10
CA GLY A 739 15.09 24.85 16.91
C GLY A 739 14.93 26.26 16.33
N SER A 740 15.63 27.26 16.87
CA SER A 740 15.45 28.66 16.47
C SER A 740 15.86 28.92 15.02
N PHE A 741 15.04 29.67 14.28
CA PHE A 741 15.25 30.01 12.88
C PHE A 741 15.52 31.50 12.70
N THR A 742 16.75 31.87 12.32
CA THR A 742 17.23 33.27 12.31
C THR A 742 17.71 33.76 10.94
N THR A 743 17.44 32.98 9.89
CA THR A 743 17.87 33.24 8.50
C THR A 743 16.69 33.55 7.57
N GLY A 744 15.56 34.00 8.14
CA GLY A 744 14.36 34.38 7.38
C GLY A 744 14.54 35.58 6.46
N GLU A 745 13.58 35.75 5.56
CA GLU A 745 13.55 36.89 4.65
C GLU A 745 13.38 38.23 5.39
N VAL A 746 13.73 39.34 4.73
CA VAL A 746 13.80 40.66 5.35
C VAL A 746 12.99 41.67 4.54
N TYR A 747 12.09 42.42 5.17
CA TYR A 747 11.48 43.60 4.56
C TYR A 747 12.39 44.81 4.67
N THR A 748 12.44 45.65 3.65
CA THR A 748 12.96 47.00 3.60
C THR A 748 11.82 47.99 3.80
N VAL A 749 11.80 48.65 4.97
CA VAL A 749 10.81 49.66 5.33
C VAL A 749 11.29 51.04 4.93
N LYS A 750 10.54 51.73 4.07
CA LYS A 750 10.76 53.12 3.64
C LYS A 750 9.48 53.93 3.86
N LYS A 751 9.43 54.72 4.93
CA LYS A 751 8.31 55.62 5.29
C LYS A 751 8.23 56.87 4.42
N SER A 752 9.29 57.18 3.67
CA SER A 752 9.29 58.17 2.59
C SER A 752 9.98 57.55 1.36
N ILE A 753 9.27 57.52 0.22
CA ILE A 753 9.78 57.04 -1.07
C ILE A 753 10.10 58.31 -1.88
N PRO A 754 11.36 58.76 -2.01
CA PRO A 754 11.63 60.15 -2.39
C PRO A 754 11.64 60.44 -3.90
N ASP A 755 11.75 59.45 -4.78
CA ASP A 755 11.93 59.68 -6.23
C ASP A 755 10.90 58.92 -7.05
N THR A 756 9.64 59.34 -6.95
CA THR A 756 8.59 58.87 -7.86
C THR A 756 8.63 59.65 -9.18
N VAL A 757 8.46 58.92 -10.29
CA VAL A 757 8.28 59.44 -11.64
C VAL A 757 6.79 59.42 -11.94
N SER A 758 6.25 60.56 -12.38
CA SER A 758 4.88 60.66 -12.89
C SER A 758 4.87 60.61 -14.41
N VAL A 759 4.12 59.68 -14.97
CA VAL A 759 3.89 59.53 -16.42
C VAL A 759 2.40 59.60 -16.71
N SER A 760 2.06 60.20 -17.85
CA SER A 760 0.68 60.32 -18.31
C SER A 760 0.48 59.59 -19.63
N PHE A 761 -0.49 58.68 -19.66
CA PHE A 761 -0.92 57.93 -20.84
C PHE A 761 -2.24 58.47 -21.35
N LYS A 762 -2.32 58.77 -22.65
CA LYS A 762 -3.59 59.10 -23.31
C LYS A 762 -4.26 57.82 -23.81
N SER A 763 -5.59 57.78 -23.73
CA SER A 763 -6.33 56.61 -24.20
C SER A 763 -6.22 56.44 -25.73
N THR A 764 -6.17 55.19 -26.19
CA THR A 764 -5.87 54.82 -27.57
C THR A 764 -7.16 54.53 -28.32
N GLY A 765 -7.62 55.49 -29.13
CA GLY A 765 -8.94 55.44 -29.77
C GLY A 765 -9.28 54.18 -30.59
N VAL A 766 -8.29 53.54 -31.21
CA VAL A 766 -8.48 52.31 -32.02
C VAL A 766 -8.95 51.10 -31.17
N TYR A 767 -8.76 51.16 -29.85
CA TYR A 767 -9.05 50.09 -28.90
C TYR A 767 -10.20 50.43 -27.94
N ASP A 768 -10.81 51.62 -28.08
CA ASP A 768 -11.74 52.19 -27.10
C ASP A 768 -13.11 52.42 -27.71
N GLY A 769 -14.09 52.74 -26.88
CA GLY A 769 -15.43 53.11 -27.33
C GLY A 769 -16.50 52.76 -26.31
N TRP A 770 -17.71 52.50 -26.79
CA TRP A 770 -18.82 52.08 -25.95
C TRP A 770 -19.50 50.83 -26.50
N ILE A 771 -20.11 50.07 -25.60
CA ILE A 771 -20.91 48.88 -25.90
C ILE A 771 -22.26 49.06 -25.22
N LEU A 772 -23.32 48.85 -25.99
CA LEU A 772 -24.70 48.84 -25.55
C LEU A 772 -25.18 47.41 -25.35
N GLU A 773 -25.90 47.22 -24.26
CA GLU A 773 -26.50 45.96 -23.87
C GLU A 773 -27.52 45.42 -24.90
N SER A 774 -27.67 44.10 -24.92
CA SER A 774 -28.50 43.36 -25.87
C SER A 774 -30.00 43.52 -25.62
N GLY A 775 -30.38 43.68 -24.36
CA GLY A 775 -31.70 43.96 -23.80
C GLY A 775 -31.54 44.36 -22.34
N GLU A 776 -32.55 45.00 -21.77
CA GLU A 776 -32.59 45.39 -20.36
C GLU A 776 -32.25 44.18 -19.47
N ASN A 777 -31.39 44.36 -18.47
CA ASN A 777 -31.02 43.33 -17.49
C ASN A 777 -30.38 42.04 -18.06
N THR A 778 -29.89 42.03 -19.31
CA THR A 778 -29.27 40.82 -19.91
C THR A 778 -27.81 40.61 -19.51
N SER A 779 -27.12 41.66 -19.08
CA SER A 779 -25.68 41.72 -18.85
C SER A 779 -24.82 41.28 -20.04
N VAL A 780 -25.35 41.32 -21.27
CA VAL A 780 -24.68 40.86 -22.49
C VAL A 780 -24.61 42.00 -23.51
N GLY A 781 -23.43 42.29 -24.05
CA GLY A 781 -23.24 43.34 -25.06
C GLY A 781 -23.69 42.89 -26.45
N ARG A 782 -24.21 43.84 -27.26
CA ARG A 782 -24.67 43.56 -28.64
C ARG A 782 -24.19 44.56 -29.67
N LEU A 783 -24.33 45.86 -29.38
CA LEU A 783 -23.95 46.93 -30.30
C LEU A 783 -22.75 47.66 -29.74
N LEU A 784 -21.75 47.95 -30.55
CA LEU A 784 -20.59 48.74 -30.14
C LEU A 784 -20.29 49.83 -31.16
N ASP A 785 -19.59 50.86 -30.72
CA ASP A 785 -18.95 51.85 -31.58
C ASP A 785 -17.53 52.13 -31.09
N ARG A 786 -16.56 51.84 -31.96
CA ARG A 786 -15.13 52.02 -31.72
C ARG A 786 -14.53 53.24 -32.41
N ASN A 787 -15.32 53.93 -33.25
CA ASN A 787 -14.85 55.06 -34.05
C ASN A 787 -15.39 56.40 -33.54
N ALA A 788 -16.38 56.38 -32.65
CA ALA A 788 -16.91 57.59 -32.03
C ALA A 788 -15.83 58.36 -31.26
N THR A 789 -15.86 59.69 -31.36
CA THR A 789 -15.05 60.64 -30.58
C THR A 789 -15.51 60.76 -29.13
N THR A 790 -16.61 60.08 -28.76
CA THR A 790 -17.15 59.98 -27.41
C THR A 790 -17.51 58.53 -27.07
N PHE A 791 -17.46 58.17 -25.79
CA PHE A 791 -18.08 56.97 -25.24
C PHE A 791 -19.24 57.35 -24.31
N SER A 792 -20.27 56.50 -24.26
CA SER A 792 -21.46 56.69 -23.44
C SER A 792 -21.41 55.82 -22.18
N THR A 793 -21.99 56.33 -21.08
CA THR A 793 -22.30 55.58 -19.85
C THR A 793 -23.64 56.06 -19.28
N GLY A 794 -24.51 55.15 -18.88
CA GLY A 794 -25.93 55.40 -18.55
C GLY A 794 -26.80 54.38 -19.30
N ASP A 795 -28.02 54.74 -19.67
CA ASP A 795 -28.95 53.86 -20.38
C ASP A 795 -29.51 54.49 -21.68
N ASP A 796 -30.23 53.69 -22.47
CA ASP A 796 -30.95 54.13 -23.67
C ASP A 796 -32.47 54.10 -23.46
N GLN A 797 -33.24 54.57 -24.44
CA GLN A 797 -34.73 54.61 -24.43
C GLN A 797 -35.46 53.25 -24.28
N ARG A 798 -34.74 52.19 -23.92
CA ARG A 798 -35.22 50.84 -23.62
C ARG A 798 -34.56 50.30 -22.35
N ASP A 799 -34.05 51.19 -21.50
CA ASP A 799 -33.36 50.93 -20.24
C ASP A 799 -32.15 49.98 -20.42
N ARG A 800 -31.47 50.05 -21.58
CA ARG A 800 -30.29 49.21 -21.86
C ARG A 800 -29.01 49.93 -21.49
N GLN A 801 -28.16 49.27 -20.71
CA GLN A 801 -26.96 49.91 -20.18
C GLN A 801 -25.89 50.14 -21.28
N TYR A 802 -25.28 51.34 -21.25
CA TYR A 802 -24.02 51.65 -21.92
C TYR A 802 -22.82 51.41 -21.00
N ARG A 803 -21.81 50.69 -21.50
CA ARG A 803 -20.49 50.57 -20.87
C ARG A 803 -19.41 51.12 -21.80
N GLY A 804 -18.56 52.01 -21.27
CA GLY A 804 -17.38 52.52 -21.97
C GLY A 804 -16.17 51.62 -21.75
N ILE A 805 -15.32 51.45 -22.76
CA ILE A 805 -14.00 50.81 -22.64
C ILE A 805 -12.93 51.82 -23.03
N LEU A 806 -11.92 51.96 -22.18
CA LEU A 806 -10.75 52.81 -22.39
C LEU A 806 -9.47 51.98 -22.30
N SER A 807 -8.50 52.23 -23.17
CA SER A 807 -7.28 51.46 -23.32
C SER A 807 -6.08 52.40 -23.32
N PHE A 808 -5.07 52.06 -22.53
CA PHE A 808 -3.86 52.83 -22.37
C PHE A 808 -2.66 51.94 -22.69
N ASP A 809 -1.78 52.39 -23.58
CA ASP A 809 -0.53 51.68 -23.86
C ASP A 809 0.47 51.95 -22.72
N THR A 810 0.39 51.12 -21.68
CA THR A 810 1.26 51.18 -20.50
C THR A 810 2.51 50.33 -20.66
N GLY A 811 2.76 49.77 -21.85
CA GLY A 811 3.91 48.91 -22.14
C GLY A 811 5.25 49.63 -22.13
N SER A 812 5.25 50.97 -22.10
CA SER A 812 6.48 51.77 -21.94
C SER A 812 6.91 51.96 -20.49
N LEU A 813 6.14 51.45 -19.51
CA LEU A 813 6.59 51.45 -18.11
C LEU A 813 7.80 50.50 -17.98
N PRO A 814 8.85 50.88 -17.22
CA PRO A 814 9.96 49.96 -16.95
C PRO A 814 9.48 48.66 -16.32
N ASP A 815 10.04 47.52 -16.74
CA ASP A 815 9.63 46.18 -16.27
C ASP A 815 9.67 46.06 -14.73
N HIS A 816 10.66 46.72 -14.10
CA HIS A 816 10.84 46.73 -12.65
C HIS A 816 10.16 47.91 -11.93
N ALA A 817 9.40 48.75 -12.62
CA ALA A 817 8.70 49.88 -12.00
C ALA A 817 7.72 49.39 -10.93
N VAL A 818 7.79 49.95 -9.72
CA VAL A 818 6.77 49.74 -8.68
C VAL A 818 5.79 50.90 -8.74
N ILE A 819 4.54 50.59 -9.09
CA ILE A 819 3.47 51.59 -9.21
C ILE A 819 3.01 51.98 -7.80
N VAL A 820 3.11 53.26 -7.49
CA VAL A 820 2.79 53.85 -6.20
C VAL A 820 1.36 54.37 -6.19
N SER A 821 0.93 55.02 -7.27
CA SER A 821 -0.43 55.51 -7.42
C SER A 821 -0.84 55.57 -8.91
N ALA A 822 -2.14 55.54 -9.18
CA ALA A 822 -2.68 55.78 -10.52
C ALA A 822 -4.02 56.52 -10.45
N GLN A 823 -4.24 57.46 -11.38
CA GLN A 823 -5.47 58.23 -11.51
C GLN A 823 -5.97 58.20 -12.95
N LEU A 824 -7.22 57.75 -13.17
CA LEU A 824 -7.90 57.84 -14.46
C LEU A 824 -8.77 59.09 -14.51
N LYS A 825 -8.58 59.91 -15.54
CA LYS A 825 -9.36 61.13 -15.81
C LYS A 825 -10.16 60.99 -17.09
N VAL A 826 -11.42 61.39 -17.05
CA VAL A 826 -12.32 61.47 -18.21
C VAL A 826 -12.98 62.85 -18.30
N LYS A 827 -13.19 63.34 -19.52
CA LYS A 827 -13.77 64.67 -19.75
C LYS A 827 -15.17 64.55 -20.32
N ARG A 828 -16.14 65.18 -19.66
CA ARG A 828 -17.53 65.22 -20.11
C ARG A 828 -17.66 66.09 -21.35
N GLN A 829 -18.39 65.58 -22.35
CA GLN A 829 -18.74 66.28 -23.58
C GLN A 829 -20.18 66.79 -23.53
N ALA A 830 -21.14 65.94 -23.17
CA ALA A 830 -22.55 66.29 -23.04
C ALA A 830 -23.31 65.29 -22.14
N VAL A 831 -24.52 65.67 -21.76
CA VAL A 831 -25.51 64.81 -21.09
C VAL A 831 -26.72 64.72 -22.02
N VAL A 832 -27.31 63.53 -22.15
CA VAL A 832 -28.57 63.28 -22.84
C VAL A 832 -29.55 62.77 -21.80
N GLY A 833 -30.78 63.32 -21.78
CA GLY A 833 -31.77 63.00 -20.75
C GLY A 833 -31.50 63.66 -19.40
N ALA A 834 -31.99 63.04 -18.32
CA ALA A 834 -31.61 63.38 -16.96
C ALA A 834 -30.13 63.01 -16.71
N ASP A 835 -29.45 63.76 -15.84
CA ASP A 835 -28.03 63.51 -15.54
C ASP A 835 -27.89 62.20 -14.74
N PRO A 836 -27.20 61.16 -15.28
CA PRO A 836 -27.02 59.87 -14.60
C PRO A 836 -26.34 59.95 -13.23
N PHE A 837 -25.58 61.01 -12.91
CA PHE A 837 -25.10 61.20 -11.53
C PHE A 837 -26.24 61.43 -10.52
N GLY A 838 -27.43 61.84 -10.98
CA GLY A 838 -28.63 61.98 -10.18
C GLY A 838 -29.55 60.76 -10.22
N THR A 839 -29.53 59.97 -11.30
CA THR A 839 -30.49 58.87 -11.53
C THR A 839 -29.87 57.47 -11.41
N HIS A 840 -28.59 57.29 -11.77
CA HIS A 840 -27.88 56.00 -11.89
C HIS A 840 -26.77 55.79 -10.82
N ALA A 841 -26.78 56.58 -9.76
CA ALA A 841 -25.81 56.52 -8.67
C ALA A 841 -24.35 56.83 -9.11
N ALA A 842 -23.38 56.02 -8.70
CA ALA A 842 -21.96 56.33 -8.87
C ALA A 842 -21.43 55.88 -10.24
N LEU A 843 -20.72 56.76 -10.95
CA LEU A 843 -19.88 56.34 -12.07
C LEU A 843 -18.67 55.57 -11.52
N VAL A 844 -18.51 54.32 -11.93
CA VAL A 844 -17.45 53.42 -11.48
C VAL A 844 -16.59 52.93 -12.65
N LEU A 845 -15.39 52.45 -12.34
CA LEU A 845 -14.54 51.70 -13.26
C LEU A 845 -14.16 50.33 -12.70
N GLU A 846 -13.92 49.40 -13.60
CA GLU A 846 -13.24 48.14 -13.36
C GLU A 846 -11.98 48.06 -14.25
N ILE A 847 -10.94 47.36 -13.79
CA ILE A 847 -9.66 47.21 -14.49
C ILE A 847 -9.43 45.77 -14.97
N ARG A 848 -8.74 45.64 -16.10
CA ARG A 848 -8.20 44.36 -16.59
C ARG A 848 -6.71 44.50 -16.92
N ASN A 849 -5.91 43.52 -16.46
CA ASN A 849 -4.50 43.37 -16.83
C ASN A 849 -4.44 42.76 -18.24
N GLY A 850 -4.29 43.62 -19.25
CA GLY A 850 -4.52 43.25 -20.65
C GLY A 850 -5.96 43.53 -21.09
N PRO A 851 -6.38 42.96 -22.23
CA PRO A 851 -7.72 43.16 -22.76
C PRO A 851 -8.83 42.50 -21.92
N PHE A 852 -10.02 43.09 -21.88
CA PHE A 852 -11.22 42.47 -21.30
C PHE A 852 -11.62 41.21 -22.09
N GLY A 853 -11.64 41.28 -23.42
CA GLY A 853 -11.88 40.15 -24.31
C GLY A 853 -10.62 39.42 -24.75
N SER A 854 -10.73 38.70 -25.86
CA SER A 854 -9.61 37.97 -26.47
C SER A 854 -8.67 38.86 -27.28
N SER A 855 -8.94 40.17 -27.36
CA SER A 855 -8.20 41.14 -28.15
C SER A 855 -8.24 42.53 -27.50
N ALA A 856 -7.20 43.35 -27.69
CA ALA A 856 -7.21 44.76 -27.29
C ALA A 856 -8.22 45.61 -28.08
N LYS A 857 -8.72 45.15 -29.23
CA LYS A 857 -9.79 45.85 -29.96
C LYS A 857 -11.12 45.66 -29.26
N LEU A 858 -11.92 46.72 -29.19
CA LEU A 858 -13.28 46.68 -28.64
C LEU A 858 -14.14 45.58 -29.27
N GLN A 859 -14.60 44.63 -28.46
CA GLN A 859 -15.47 43.50 -28.81
C GLN A 859 -16.78 43.59 -28.04
N VAL A 860 -17.87 43.07 -28.60
CA VAL A 860 -19.17 43.03 -27.89
C VAL A 860 -19.09 42.23 -26.58
N ALA A 861 -18.19 41.23 -26.53
CA ALA A 861 -17.94 40.41 -25.35
C ALA A 861 -17.28 41.18 -24.20
N ASP A 862 -16.64 42.32 -24.46
CA ASP A 862 -16.02 43.14 -23.41
C ASP A 862 -17.07 43.73 -22.45
N PHE A 863 -18.35 43.75 -22.83
CA PHE A 863 -19.44 44.16 -21.96
C PHE A 863 -19.56 43.27 -20.72
N SER A 864 -19.49 41.95 -20.93
CA SER A 864 -19.73 40.91 -19.93
C SER A 864 -18.46 40.22 -19.43
N ALA A 865 -17.31 40.52 -20.05
CA ALA A 865 -16.03 39.96 -19.66
C ALA A 865 -15.71 40.26 -18.19
N ALA A 866 -15.09 39.31 -17.49
CA ALA A 866 -14.66 39.52 -16.12
C ALA A 866 -13.52 40.54 -16.05
N ALA A 867 -13.57 41.44 -15.07
CA ALA A 867 -12.41 42.22 -14.64
C ALA A 867 -11.28 41.29 -14.16
N SER A 868 -10.09 41.82 -13.86
CA SER A 868 -9.03 40.97 -13.28
C SER A 868 -9.51 40.29 -11.98
N PRO A 869 -9.21 38.99 -11.75
CA PRO A 869 -9.58 38.33 -10.49
C PRO A 869 -9.02 39.09 -9.28
N GLY A 870 -9.88 39.43 -8.31
CA GLY A 870 -9.52 40.21 -7.13
C GLY A 870 -9.54 41.74 -7.31
N ALA A 871 -9.91 42.25 -8.48
CA ALA A 871 -10.06 43.69 -8.70
C ALA A 871 -11.31 44.27 -8.00
N PHE A 872 -11.17 45.45 -7.42
CA PHE A 872 -12.25 46.23 -6.83
C PHE A 872 -12.83 47.23 -7.85
N ARG A 873 -14.05 47.74 -7.60
CA ARG A 873 -14.63 48.86 -8.37
C ARG A 873 -14.17 50.19 -7.78
N ASP A 874 -13.55 51.05 -8.60
CA ASP A 874 -13.15 52.39 -8.19
C ASP A 874 -14.20 53.43 -8.64
N GLN A 875 -14.45 54.44 -7.81
CA GLN A 875 -15.49 55.45 -8.05
C GLN A 875 -14.91 56.77 -8.55
N PHE A 876 -15.54 57.35 -9.56
CA PHE A 876 -15.21 58.69 -10.05
C PHE A 876 -15.77 59.80 -9.15
N SER A 877 -14.99 60.87 -9.04
CA SER A 877 -15.35 62.13 -8.40
C SER A 877 -15.17 63.29 -9.39
N VAL A 878 -15.88 64.40 -9.14
CA VAL A 878 -15.71 65.63 -9.95
C VAL A 878 -14.34 66.22 -9.66
N LEU A 879 -13.51 66.36 -10.69
CA LEU A 879 -12.21 67.02 -10.61
C LEU A 879 -12.32 68.52 -10.94
N THR A 880 -13.06 68.85 -12.00
CA THR A 880 -13.44 70.23 -12.37
C THR A 880 -14.83 70.22 -13.01
N SER A 881 -15.38 71.36 -13.43
CA SER A 881 -16.70 71.44 -14.06
C SER A 881 -16.90 70.57 -15.31
N SER A 882 -15.81 70.12 -15.96
CA SER A 882 -15.86 69.23 -17.14
C SER A 882 -15.00 67.97 -17.03
N TRP A 883 -14.23 67.79 -15.95
CA TRP A 883 -13.37 66.61 -15.75
C TRP A 883 -13.78 65.83 -14.52
N TYR A 884 -13.75 64.51 -14.65
CA TYR A 884 -13.97 63.55 -13.58
C TYR A 884 -12.71 62.70 -13.42
N ALA A 885 -12.39 62.33 -12.18
CA ALA A 885 -11.22 61.53 -11.87
C ALA A 885 -11.56 60.42 -10.88
N SER A 886 -10.94 59.25 -11.08
CA SER A 886 -10.95 58.14 -10.13
C SER A 886 -9.52 57.85 -9.71
N GLN A 887 -9.27 57.80 -8.40
CA GLN A 887 -8.04 57.24 -7.86
C GLN A 887 -8.18 55.72 -7.87
N ILE A 888 -7.19 55.03 -8.43
CA ILE A 888 -7.21 53.56 -8.52
C ILE A 888 -6.81 52.98 -7.16
N ASN A 889 -7.59 52.04 -6.63
CA ASN A 889 -7.29 51.38 -5.36
C ASN A 889 -5.91 50.69 -5.40
N ASN A 890 -5.18 50.67 -4.27
CA ASN A 890 -3.88 50.02 -4.16
C ASN A 890 -3.89 48.56 -4.65
N ALA A 891 -4.95 47.80 -4.34
CA ALA A 891 -5.11 46.42 -4.81
C ALA A 891 -5.30 46.31 -6.33
N ASN A 892 -5.80 47.38 -6.99
CA ASN A 892 -5.97 47.43 -8.43
C ASN A 892 -4.68 47.82 -9.18
N LEU A 893 -3.69 48.41 -8.51
CA LEU A 893 -2.44 48.86 -9.15
C LEU A 893 -1.64 47.70 -9.77
N LEU A 894 -1.74 46.49 -9.21
CA LEU A 894 -1.07 45.29 -9.73
C LEU A 894 -1.61 44.83 -11.09
N PHE A 895 -2.78 45.32 -11.50
CA PHE A 895 -3.38 45.00 -12.79
C PHE A 895 -3.03 45.99 -13.91
N ILE A 896 -2.25 47.03 -13.60
CA ILE A 896 -1.68 47.88 -14.65
C ILE A 896 -0.60 47.06 -15.38
N ASN A 897 -0.84 46.83 -16.66
CA ASN A 897 -0.03 45.96 -17.49
C ASN A 897 1.24 46.67 -17.97
N LYS A 898 2.40 46.35 -17.37
CA LYS A 898 3.70 46.93 -17.76
C LYS A 898 4.24 46.39 -19.08
N ALA A 899 3.69 45.29 -19.59
CA ALA A 899 4.14 44.65 -20.82
C ALA A 899 3.22 44.93 -22.02
N GLY A 900 2.22 45.81 -21.87
CA GLY A 900 1.28 46.11 -22.94
C GLY A 900 0.12 47.01 -22.50
N VAL A 901 -1.05 46.75 -23.06
CA VAL A 901 -2.24 47.60 -22.85
C VAL A 901 -2.89 47.33 -21.50
N THR A 902 -3.27 48.39 -20.79
CA THR A 902 -4.20 48.37 -19.65
C THR A 902 -5.58 48.84 -20.10
N GLN A 903 -6.64 48.07 -19.82
CA GLN A 903 -8.02 48.47 -20.14
C GLN A 903 -8.85 48.75 -18.89
N PHE A 904 -9.74 49.73 -19.02
CA PHE A 904 -10.74 50.09 -18.03
C PHE A 904 -12.14 50.02 -18.63
N ARG A 905 -13.10 49.48 -17.88
CA ARG A 905 -14.52 49.51 -18.22
C ARG A 905 -15.26 50.45 -17.30
N LEU A 906 -15.97 51.43 -17.87
CA LEU A 906 -16.67 52.48 -17.14
C LEU A 906 -18.18 52.32 -17.31
N PHE A 907 -18.92 52.44 -16.21
CA PHE A 907 -20.37 52.31 -16.18
C PHE A 907 -20.92 52.89 -14.87
N PHE A 908 -22.23 53.14 -14.81
CA PHE A 908 -22.87 53.55 -13.56
C PHE A 908 -23.20 52.33 -12.69
N SER A 909 -23.08 52.48 -11.37
CA SER A 909 -23.26 51.39 -10.41
C SER A 909 -24.70 50.90 -10.34
N ARG A 910 -25.67 51.76 -10.69
CA ARG A 910 -27.02 51.37 -11.06
C ARG A 910 -27.10 51.36 -12.60
N ASP A 911 -27.72 50.33 -13.13
CA ASP A 911 -27.86 50.04 -14.56
C ASP A 911 -28.72 51.05 -15.31
N ASP A 912 -29.90 51.38 -14.78
CA ASP A 912 -30.86 52.34 -15.34
C ASP A 912 -31.70 53.04 -14.24
N ASN A 913 -32.73 53.82 -14.64
CA ASN A 913 -33.71 54.44 -13.75
C ASN A 913 -35.17 54.00 -14.01
N ASP A 914 -35.38 52.94 -14.80
CA ASP A 914 -36.67 52.36 -15.18
C ASP A 914 -37.69 53.36 -15.79
N ASP A 915 -37.25 54.44 -16.45
CA ASP A 915 -38.15 55.49 -16.97
C ASP A 915 -38.43 55.44 -18.48
N LEU A 916 -37.83 54.47 -19.20
CA LEU A 916 -37.90 54.33 -20.67
C LEU A 916 -37.44 55.57 -21.45
N GLY A 917 -36.74 56.48 -20.78
CA GLY A 917 -35.98 57.61 -21.32
C GLY A 917 -34.56 57.18 -21.67
N ALA A 918 -33.81 58.06 -22.33
CA ALA A 918 -32.39 57.81 -22.59
C ALA A 918 -31.58 58.76 -21.71
N ASP A 919 -31.00 58.25 -20.63
CA ASP A 919 -30.24 59.02 -19.65
C ASP A 919 -28.78 58.57 -19.64
N TYR A 920 -27.95 59.24 -20.42
CA TYR A 920 -26.53 58.90 -20.51
C TYR A 920 -25.62 60.10 -20.66
N ILE A 921 -24.39 59.95 -20.15
CA ILE A 921 -23.33 60.93 -20.30
C ILE A 921 -22.42 60.52 -21.44
N LYS A 922 -22.09 61.48 -22.30
CA LYS A 922 -21.03 61.35 -23.30
C LYS A 922 -19.74 61.88 -22.73
N PHE A 923 -18.75 61.01 -22.57
CA PHE A 923 -17.38 61.38 -22.29
C PHE A 923 -16.56 61.33 -23.57
N PHE A 924 -15.53 62.16 -23.70
CA PHE A 924 -14.62 62.05 -24.85
C PHE A 924 -13.86 60.73 -24.80
N SER A 925 -13.72 60.06 -25.96
CA SER A 925 -12.95 58.83 -26.10
C SER A 925 -11.52 59.11 -26.58
N GLY A 926 -10.71 58.05 -26.71
CA GLY A 926 -9.39 58.11 -27.33
C GLY A 926 -9.38 58.54 -28.80
N ASN A 927 -10.53 58.58 -29.49
CA ASN A 927 -10.66 59.10 -30.86
C ASN A 927 -10.81 60.63 -30.91
N SER A 928 -10.94 61.30 -29.76
CA SER A 928 -11.02 62.77 -29.69
C SER A 928 -9.66 63.45 -29.88
N THR A 929 -9.66 64.78 -29.97
CA THR A 929 -8.44 65.60 -29.95
C THR A 929 -7.70 65.45 -28.61
N ASP A 930 -6.37 65.54 -28.60
CA ASP A 930 -5.53 65.26 -27.42
C ASP A 930 -5.91 66.03 -26.14
N VAL A 931 -6.39 67.27 -26.26
CA VAL A 931 -6.85 68.10 -25.13
C VAL A 931 -8.10 67.58 -24.42
N ASN A 932 -8.80 66.63 -25.05
CA ASN A 932 -10.06 66.06 -24.58
C ASN A 932 -9.95 64.55 -24.28
N LYS A 933 -8.87 63.88 -24.69
CA LYS A 933 -8.72 62.43 -24.49
C LYS A 933 -8.69 62.08 -23.00
N PRO A 934 -9.25 60.92 -22.61
CA PRO A 934 -9.02 60.36 -21.30
C PRO A 934 -7.53 60.16 -21.02
N GLU A 935 -7.17 60.29 -19.75
CA GLU A 935 -5.80 60.34 -19.31
C GLU A 935 -5.60 59.45 -18.08
N LEU A 936 -4.67 58.50 -18.16
CA LEU A 936 -4.23 57.68 -17.04
C LEU A 936 -2.87 58.20 -16.56
N ILE A 937 -2.86 58.78 -15.37
CA ILE A 937 -1.65 59.29 -14.73
C ILE A 937 -1.14 58.21 -13.78
N ILE A 938 0.09 57.77 -13.95
CA ILE A 938 0.73 56.74 -13.12
C ILE A 938 1.95 57.35 -12.45
N GLU A 939 2.03 57.17 -11.13
CA GLU A 939 3.21 57.48 -10.33
C GLU A 939 3.90 56.18 -9.95
N TYR A 940 5.18 56.05 -10.27
CA TYR A 940 5.96 54.85 -10.00
C TYR A 940 7.40 55.21 -9.60
N TYR A 941 8.14 54.28 -9.01
CA TYR A 941 9.59 54.39 -8.91
C TYR A 941 10.24 53.13 -9.47
N ILE A 942 11.53 53.20 -9.79
CA ILE A 942 12.32 52.03 -10.17
C ILE A 942 13.14 51.64 -8.93
N PRO A 943 12.98 50.42 -8.38
CA PRO A 943 13.70 49.94 -7.20
C PRO A 943 15.22 49.97 -7.32
#